data_AF-A0AAD7UGQ1-F1
#
_entry.id   AF-A0AAD7UGQ1-F1
#
_cell.length_a   1.000
_cell.length_b   1.000
_cell.length_c   1.000
_cell.angle_alpha   90.00
_cell.angle_beta   90.00
_cell.angle_gamma   90.00
#
_symmetry.space_group_name_H-M   'P 1'
#
loop_
_entity.id
_entity.type
_entity.pdbx_description
1 polymer ?
#
loop_
_entity_poly.entity_id
_entity_poly.type
_entity_poly.pdbx_seq_one_letter_code
_entity_poly.pdbx_strand_id
1 'polypeptide(L)'
;MLQRLARNLTSRHSDGERASSERVAEPSAAQASSRGTTTTLTRRGESKSQRVVLSSSGVASRPEAAAAAAAKEATSEARAEAKEEGCSGLSSGLSGSPLGDCSAEGSSEHYKMPELEKWVEERGCGEFAGACIDVCARARRRDVENYGAGELAKMCQALGFSSEWAETYGKLFEDNTLDGWVFLEIVDWEDYGEIGVKREHAVALCAVAKGVRGDFGYAIPRESRGVRRRVRLTDEEEQALREADEVAEETGEGAVYGQLVVLGYKEYRVEGSTWHPVGPRNEKFELRRRKHANGIRRANAYLQATDPKDPGGAAKKKRSSEASHSVTMSVAGSRTADGKVTGAQRVTVEYVPDAREDMFQLGRMIVPQNDFVVRGPLHLDAGGVLCGPVSRYACRLACSRLAPFQCTLYAAGFNNERDIFLSEMAPKWQLEPGEVAADDPRGQEAARARALDARATAAELEPATTKAPRRRLDSGDASDDPVAQWDALTTFGVRIWKPEIGAWREVSVHGGVHEPRQRPDVAGKRYPDEDSVLTNGTIVDLAGIQLLFESAASMRAHEKASRRQDAFDSPPDRIVARFNARRPQCPVQLHTIRLEYDDEKRKALTPDRRPYIFPACGHVHAFAPELQRVPCPLCRTRGPFVELKLEWEPSICDDEPQVAFNPCGHIVSERVARKWASLALPDNAPPNARYRPICPFCAKPLKVSNGDHPYNRILFQSQGDDDDDDDDDRSRAPDDDAASNATEDLTADGPPKA
;
A
#
# COMPACT_ATOMS: atom_id res chain seq x y z
N MET A 1 -19.30 27.21 -55.93
CA MET A 1 -20.02 25.98 -56.30
C MET A 1 -19.43 24.86 -55.46
N LEU A 2 -20.06 24.31 -54.42
CA LEU A 2 -21.47 24.30 -54.01
C LEU A 2 -22.44 23.72 -55.05
N GLN A 3 -23.22 22.72 -54.60
CA GLN A 3 -24.33 22.02 -55.27
C GLN A 3 -24.00 21.24 -56.57
N ARG A 4 -23.74 19.94 -56.44
CA ARG A 4 -24.61 18.82 -56.92
C ARG A 4 -23.83 17.50 -57.03
N LEU A 5 -24.13 16.55 -56.16
CA LEU A 5 -24.01 15.12 -56.44
C LEU A 5 -25.05 14.38 -55.61
N ALA A 6 -26.16 13.99 -56.25
CA ALA A 6 -27.27 13.34 -55.57
C ALA A 6 -28.08 12.46 -56.53
N ARG A 7 -28.23 11.18 -56.13
CA ARG A 7 -29.19 10.17 -56.60
C ARG A 7 -29.01 9.56 -58.00
N ASN A 8 -29.35 8.27 -58.03
CA ASN A 8 -29.55 7.31 -59.13
C ASN A 8 -28.37 6.34 -59.31
N LEU A 9 -28.50 5.00 -59.22
CA LEU A 9 -29.60 4.03 -59.01
C LEU A 9 -29.01 2.83 -58.20
N THR A 10 -29.64 1.70 -57.86
CA THR A 10 -30.85 0.98 -58.33
C THR A 10 -31.47 0.18 -57.17
N SER A 11 -32.60 -0.50 -57.37
CA SER A 11 -33.28 -1.36 -56.39
C SER A 11 -33.18 -2.86 -56.71
N ARG A 12 -33.61 -3.71 -55.75
CA ARG A 12 -33.80 -5.19 -55.83
C ARG A 12 -32.52 -6.03 -55.69
N HIS A 13 -32.55 -7.28 -55.21
CA HIS A 13 -33.30 -7.98 -54.12
C HIS A 13 -32.67 -9.39 -53.99
N SER A 14 -33.10 -10.20 -53.02
CA SER A 14 -32.77 -11.65 -52.82
C SER A 14 -31.30 -12.02 -52.52
N ASP A 15 -30.98 -13.00 -51.67
CA ASP A 15 -31.77 -13.70 -50.64
C ASP A 15 -30.82 -14.40 -49.61
N GLY A 16 -31.31 -14.64 -48.38
CA GLY A 16 -30.69 -15.52 -47.37
C GLY A 16 -29.44 -14.97 -46.64
N GLU A 17 -29.12 -15.35 -45.40
CA GLU A 17 -29.87 -16.10 -44.37
C GLU A 17 -29.57 -15.53 -42.95
N ARG A 18 -30.15 -16.13 -41.89
CA ARG A 18 -30.20 -15.56 -40.54
C ARG A 18 -29.00 -15.90 -39.65
N ALA A 19 -28.51 -14.89 -38.92
CA ALA A 19 -27.94 -15.05 -37.57
C ALA A 19 -28.53 -13.96 -36.65
N SER A 20 -28.85 -14.29 -35.41
CA SER A 20 -29.66 -13.44 -34.52
C SER A 20 -28.83 -12.66 -33.50
N SER A 21 -29.07 -11.35 -33.39
CA SER A 21 -28.49 -10.46 -32.39
C SER A 21 -29.46 -10.11 -31.26
N GLU A 22 -28.95 -10.07 -30.02
CA GLU A 22 -29.60 -9.35 -28.92
C GLU A 22 -28.92 -8.00 -28.65
N ARG A 23 -29.57 -7.17 -27.83
CA ARG A 23 -29.45 -5.70 -27.91
C ARG A 23 -28.77 -5.11 -26.68
N VAL A 24 -28.02 -4.03 -26.90
CA VAL A 24 -27.73 -3.01 -25.88
C VAL A 24 -28.62 -1.81 -26.16
N ALA A 25 -29.12 -1.14 -25.12
CA ALA A 25 -30.00 0.03 -25.23
C ALA A 25 -29.52 1.16 -24.30
N GLU A 26 -29.53 2.39 -24.81
CA GLU A 26 -29.25 3.60 -24.04
C GLU A 26 -30.57 4.34 -23.69
N PRO A 27 -30.73 4.86 -22.45
CA PRO A 27 -31.91 5.64 -22.08
C PRO A 27 -31.74 7.14 -22.34
N SER A 28 -32.67 7.66 -23.15
CA SER A 28 -32.98 9.06 -23.43
C SER A 28 -32.81 10.05 -22.26
N ALA A 29 -32.35 11.26 -22.56
CA ALA A 29 -32.58 12.44 -21.71
C ALA A 29 -34.08 12.80 -21.66
N ALA A 30 -34.51 13.51 -20.62
CA ALA A 30 -35.90 13.97 -20.44
C ALA A 30 -35.95 15.47 -20.11
N GLN A 31 -37.01 16.13 -20.57
CA GLN A 31 -37.24 17.57 -20.38
C GLN A 31 -37.96 17.86 -19.06
N ALA A 32 -37.72 19.03 -18.46
CA ALA A 32 -38.46 19.53 -17.30
C ALA A 32 -39.09 20.90 -17.59
N SER A 33 -40.31 21.11 -17.12
CA SER A 33 -41.15 22.28 -17.46
C SER A 33 -40.94 23.48 -16.55
N SER A 34 -41.10 24.68 -17.10
CA SER A 34 -41.17 25.93 -16.36
C SER A 34 -42.39 26.03 -15.44
N ARG A 35 -42.19 26.58 -14.23
CA ARG A 35 -43.09 27.50 -13.53
C ARG A 35 -42.23 28.49 -12.75
N GLY A 36 -42.63 29.76 -12.70
CA GLY A 36 -41.84 30.82 -12.04
C GLY A 36 -42.68 31.64 -11.07
N THR A 37 -42.00 32.25 -10.10
CA THR A 37 -42.55 33.24 -9.17
C THR A 37 -41.56 34.39 -9.04
N THR A 38 -42.05 35.62 -9.07
CA THR A 38 -41.22 36.82 -9.27
C THR A 38 -40.92 37.54 -7.95
N THR A 39 -39.66 37.92 -7.71
CA THR A 39 -39.33 39.06 -6.83
C THR A 39 -38.01 39.73 -7.28
N THR A 40 -38.04 41.04 -7.45
CA THR A 40 -36.89 41.93 -7.70
C THR A 40 -36.29 42.39 -6.35
N LEU A 41 -35.08 42.95 -6.19
CA LEU A 41 -34.40 44.03 -6.93
C LEU A 41 -32.85 43.95 -6.83
N THR A 42 -32.17 44.31 -7.92
CA THR A 42 -31.06 45.29 -8.11
C THR A 42 -30.23 45.80 -6.88
N ARG A 43 -28.95 46.23 -6.98
CA ARG A 43 -28.08 46.63 -8.13
C ARG A 43 -26.61 46.88 -7.69
N ARG A 44 -25.64 46.71 -8.62
CA ARG A 44 -24.26 47.32 -8.68
C ARG A 44 -23.30 47.03 -7.50
N GLY A 45 -21.97 47.15 -7.65
CA GLY A 45 -21.16 47.32 -8.88
C GLY A 45 -19.84 48.08 -8.66
N GLU A 46 -18.83 47.77 -9.50
CA GLU A 46 -17.62 48.56 -9.80
C GLU A 46 -16.47 48.63 -8.76
N SER A 47 -15.58 47.64 -8.85
CA SER A 47 -14.14 47.78 -9.15
C SER A 47 -13.33 48.98 -8.64
N LYS A 48 -12.20 48.70 -7.97
CA LYS A 48 -10.94 49.45 -8.18
C LYS A 48 -9.70 48.60 -7.89
N SER A 49 -8.67 48.77 -8.71
CA SER A 49 -7.36 48.12 -8.55
C SER A 49 -6.39 49.02 -7.79
N GLN A 50 -5.46 48.45 -7.04
CA GLN A 50 -4.10 49.00 -6.97
C GLN A 50 -3.04 47.92 -6.73
N ARG A 51 -1.83 48.20 -7.19
CA ARG A 51 -0.67 47.28 -7.23
C ARG A 51 0.56 48.12 -6.87
N VAL A 52 1.26 47.76 -5.80
CA VAL A 52 2.53 48.39 -5.37
C VAL A 52 3.56 47.28 -5.13
N VAL A 53 4.84 47.60 -5.31
CA VAL A 53 5.89 46.64 -5.69
C VAL A 53 7.22 46.99 -5.01
N LEU A 54 7.78 46.06 -4.22
CA LEU A 54 9.15 46.05 -3.65
C LEU A 54 9.45 47.23 -2.66
N SER A 55 10.52 47.27 -1.86
CA SER A 55 11.81 46.57 -1.93
C SER A 55 12.60 46.53 -0.59
N SER A 56 13.29 45.41 -0.32
CA SER A 56 14.66 45.27 0.28
C SER A 56 15.14 45.99 1.57
N SER A 57 16.04 45.29 2.28
CA SER A 57 16.98 45.71 3.36
C SER A 57 16.40 45.93 4.78
N GLY A 58 17.12 45.60 5.87
CA GLY A 58 18.34 44.78 5.96
C GLY A 58 19.10 44.86 7.30
N VAL A 59 19.64 43.72 7.76
CA VAL A 59 20.77 43.54 8.73
C VAL A 59 20.62 44.13 10.16
N ALA A 60 20.64 43.28 11.21
CA ALA A 60 21.63 43.32 12.33
C ALA A 60 21.27 42.48 13.60
N SER A 61 22.22 41.62 14.01
CA SER A 61 22.65 41.26 15.39
C SER A 61 21.70 41.08 16.60
N ARG A 62 21.80 39.89 17.24
CA ARG A 62 21.71 39.58 18.69
C ARG A 62 22.70 40.45 19.54
N PRO A 63 22.61 40.63 20.89
CA PRO A 63 22.47 39.55 21.89
C PRO A 63 21.68 39.88 23.18
N GLU A 64 22.09 39.30 24.32
CA GLU A 64 21.26 38.79 25.43
C GLU A 64 21.25 39.64 26.72
N ALA A 65 20.29 39.30 27.60
CA ALA A 65 20.32 39.29 29.08
C ALA A 65 20.40 40.61 29.90
N ALA A 66 19.47 40.77 30.85
CA ALA A 66 19.76 41.08 32.27
C ALA A 66 18.52 40.94 33.20
N ALA A 67 18.80 40.79 34.51
CA ALA A 67 17.93 40.75 35.71
C ALA A 67 16.64 41.63 35.68
N ALA A 68 15.49 41.25 36.24
CA ALA A 68 15.15 40.64 37.55
C ALA A 68 15.02 41.64 38.74
N ALA A 69 13.78 42.09 39.00
CA ALA A 69 13.24 42.76 40.21
C ALA A 69 11.71 42.92 40.01
N ALA A 70 10.80 43.01 41.00
CA ALA A 70 10.88 42.96 42.47
C ALA A 70 9.64 42.21 43.04
N ALA A 71 9.45 42.16 44.37
CA ALA A 71 8.41 41.38 45.05
C ALA A 71 7.50 42.22 45.99
N LYS A 72 6.51 41.55 46.63
CA LYS A 72 5.48 42.05 47.59
C LYS A 72 4.22 42.63 46.91
N GLU A 73 3.02 42.67 47.52
CA GLU A 73 2.55 42.41 48.91
C GLU A 73 1.26 41.52 48.82
N ALA A 74 1.07 40.43 49.60
CA ALA A 74 0.64 40.30 51.00
C ALA A 74 -0.90 40.35 51.27
N THR A 75 -1.42 39.30 51.96
CA THR A 75 -2.52 39.27 52.98
C THR A 75 -3.91 39.87 52.68
N SER A 76 -5.06 39.30 53.07
CA SER A 76 -5.46 38.08 53.84
C SER A 76 -6.99 37.81 53.59
N GLU A 77 -7.86 37.06 54.32
CA GLU A 77 -7.83 36.45 55.67
C GLU A 77 -8.85 35.26 55.89
N ALA A 78 -9.85 35.43 56.77
CA ALA A 78 -10.84 34.47 57.30
C ALA A 78 -12.12 34.33 56.42
N ARG A 79 -12.92 33.23 56.35
CA ARG A 79 -13.29 32.08 57.23
C ARG A 79 -14.67 32.22 57.92
N ALA A 80 -15.69 31.52 57.39
CA ALA A 80 -16.93 30.98 58.03
C ALA A 80 -17.61 30.06 56.99
N GLU A 81 -18.16 28.85 57.24
CA GLU A 81 -19.24 28.42 58.15
C GLU A 81 -20.63 29.02 57.80
N ALA A 82 -21.75 28.28 57.66
CA ALA A 82 -21.98 26.83 57.56
C ALA A 82 -23.46 26.52 57.13
N LYS A 83 -23.77 25.22 56.96
CA LYS A 83 -25.10 24.53 57.04
C LYS A 83 -26.00 24.34 55.81
N GLU A 84 -26.77 23.25 55.95
CA GLU A 84 -27.71 22.60 55.03
C GLU A 84 -29.09 23.26 55.00
N GLU A 85 -29.81 23.08 53.89
CA GLU A 85 -31.23 22.70 53.91
C GLU A 85 -31.57 21.97 52.58
N GLY A 86 -32.66 21.19 52.53
CA GLY A 86 -33.06 20.55 51.27
C GLY A 86 -34.31 19.66 51.35
N CYS A 87 -35.04 19.56 50.22
CA CYS A 87 -36.04 18.52 49.96
C CYS A 87 -36.42 18.46 48.45
N SER A 88 -36.91 17.31 47.97
CA SER A 88 -37.77 17.02 46.78
C SER A 88 -37.75 17.93 45.53
N GLY A 89 -37.77 17.43 44.28
CA GLY A 89 -37.80 16.05 43.79
C GLY A 89 -38.51 15.88 42.42
N LEU A 90 -38.37 14.69 41.82
CA LEU A 90 -39.08 14.14 40.63
C LEU A 90 -38.75 14.65 39.21
N SER A 91 -38.11 13.76 38.43
CA SER A 91 -38.25 13.50 36.97
C SER A 91 -38.25 14.67 35.95
N SER A 92 -37.48 14.62 34.87
CA SER A 92 -37.38 13.49 33.92
C SER A 92 -36.06 13.52 33.13
N GLY A 93 -35.63 12.37 32.60
CA GLY A 93 -34.24 12.18 32.14
C GLY A 93 -34.01 12.23 30.63
N LEU A 94 -32.87 12.78 30.24
CA LEU A 94 -32.16 12.55 28.97
C LEU A 94 -30.66 12.81 29.17
N SER A 95 -29.86 11.78 29.38
CA SER A 95 -28.39 11.89 29.32
C SER A 95 -27.71 10.54 29.08
N GLY A 96 -26.65 10.59 28.26
CA GLY A 96 -25.64 9.54 28.15
C GLY A 96 -24.27 10.22 28.18
N SER A 97 -23.73 10.42 29.38
CA SER A 97 -22.54 11.24 29.60
C SER A 97 -21.25 10.58 29.07
N PRO A 98 -20.34 11.30 28.38
CA PRO A 98 -19.09 10.71 27.87
C PRO A 98 -18.08 10.30 28.95
N LEU A 99 -18.17 10.89 30.14
CA LEU A 99 -17.31 10.64 31.29
C LEU A 99 -18.20 10.28 32.49
N GLY A 100 -17.98 9.11 33.07
CA GLY A 100 -18.68 8.65 34.28
C GLY A 100 -17.87 8.87 35.54
N ASP A 101 -18.55 9.09 36.67
CA ASP A 101 -17.92 9.30 37.97
C ASP A 101 -17.00 8.15 38.37
N CYS A 102 -15.80 8.50 38.85
CA CYS A 102 -14.83 7.60 39.47
C CYS A 102 -14.08 8.36 40.57
N SER A 103 -14.10 7.83 41.80
CA SER A 103 -13.38 8.38 42.95
C SER A 103 -11.87 8.35 42.72
N ALA A 104 -11.15 9.38 43.22
CA ALA A 104 -9.73 9.59 42.97
C ALA A 104 -8.80 8.71 43.85
N GLU A 105 -9.02 7.39 43.90
CA GLU A 105 -8.11 6.43 44.52
C GLU A 105 -7.93 5.17 43.62
N GLY A 106 -6.75 5.03 43.00
CA GLY A 106 -6.23 3.71 42.55
C GLY A 106 -6.40 3.26 41.09
N SER A 107 -6.52 4.14 40.08
CA SER A 107 -6.81 3.71 38.69
C SER A 107 -5.61 3.29 37.81
N SER A 108 -4.37 3.67 38.14
CA SER A 108 -3.19 3.54 37.25
C SER A 108 -2.67 2.11 37.00
N GLU A 109 -3.40 1.09 37.44
CA GLU A 109 -3.06 -0.32 37.23
C GLU A 109 -3.38 -0.85 35.82
N HIS A 110 -4.17 -0.13 35.01
CA HIS A 110 -4.76 -0.69 33.78
C HIS A 110 -4.02 -0.44 32.47
N TYR A 111 -3.18 0.59 32.34
CA TYR A 111 -2.50 0.95 31.09
C TYR A 111 -1.06 1.46 31.33
N LYS A 112 -0.21 1.37 30.30
CA LYS A 112 1.16 1.91 30.25
C LYS A 112 1.45 2.56 28.90
N MET A 113 2.35 3.54 28.88
CA MET A 113 2.88 4.20 27.69
C MET A 113 4.35 4.56 27.96
N PRO A 114 5.31 3.64 27.71
CA PRO A 114 6.66 3.76 28.25
C PRO A 114 7.40 5.06 27.89
N GLU A 115 7.22 5.57 26.67
CA GLU A 115 7.83 6.85 26.26
C GLU A 115 7.15 8.07 26.91
N LEU A 116 5.84 8.00 27.23
CA LEU A 116 5.13 9.04 27.98
C LEU A 116 5.53 9.00 29.46
N GLU A 117 5.52 7.80 30.06
CA GLU A 117 5.96 7.54 31.44
C GLU A 117 7.35 8.16 31.67
N LYS A 118 8.30 7.82 30.79
CA LYS A 118 9.66 8.37 30.77
C LYS A 118 9.69 9.88 30.52
N TRP A 119 8.98 10.40 29.53
CA TRP A 119 9.01 11.84 29.18
C TRP A 119 8.50 12.72 30.33
N VAL A 120 7.48 12.26 31.06
CA VAL A 120 6.94 12.95 32.24
C VAL A 120 7.87 12.81 33.46
N GLU A 121 8.49 11.64 33.66
CA GLU A 121 9.47 11.39 34.72
C GLU A 121 10.75 12.23 34.54
N GLU A 122 11.30 12.32 33.33
CA GLU A 122 12.46 13.16 32.97
C GLU A 122 12.26 14.66 33.27
N ARG A 123 11.00 15.11 33.41
CA ARG A 123 10.64 16.50 33.73
C ARG A 123 10.33 16.72 35.21
N GLY A 124 10.41 15.67 36.02
CA GLY A 124 10.15 15.69 37.46
C GLY A 124 8.67 15.69 37.83
N CYS A 125 7.78 15.28 36.91
CA CYS A 125 6.33 15.30 37.09
C CYS A 125 5.72 13.88 37.12
N GLY A 126 6.51 12.86 37.46
CA GLY A 126 6.16 11.43 37.35
C GLY A 126 4.86 11.01 38.04
N GLU A 127 4.43 11.74 39.08
CA GLU A 127 3.13 11.53 39.74
C GLU A 127 1.93 11.66 38.77
N PHE A 128 2.01 12.55 37.77
CA PHE A 128 0.97 12.75 36.77
C PHE A 128 0.98 11.68 35.66
N ALA A 129 2.05 10.89 35.53
CA ALA A 129 2.21 9.97 34.39
C ALA A 129 1.06 8.95 34.32
N GLY A 130 0.68 8.34 35.45
CA GLY A 130 -0.43 7.38 35.51
C GLY A 130 -1.76 7.98 35.04
N ALA A 131 -2.07 9.21 35.46
CA ALA A 131 -3.28 9.92 35.06
C ALA A 131 -3.26 10.34 33.59
N CYS A 132 -2.11 10.80 33.08
CA CYS A 132 -1.93 11.13 31.66
C CYS A 132 -2.18 9.90 30.76
N ILE A 133 -1.68 8.73 31.17
CA ILE A 133 -1.92 7.46 30.46
C ILE A 133 -3.41 7.09 30.49
N ASP A 134 -4.07 7.21 31.64
CA ASP A 134 -5.49 6.89 31.79
C ASP A 134 -6.38 7.80 30.92
N VAL A 135 -6.02 9.10 30.79
CA VAL A 135 -6.66 10.04 29.87
C VAL A 135 -6.38 9.65 28.41
N CYS A 136 -5.12 9.41 28.02
CA CYS A 136 -4.76 9.03 26.65
C CYS A 136 -5.31 7.65 26.23
N ALA A 137 -5.60 6.75 27.18
CA ALA A 137 -6.23 5.45 26.92
C ALA A 137 -7.73 5.56 26.60
N ARG A 138 -8.38 6.64 27.04
CA ARG A 138 -9.84 6.83 26.95
C ARG A 138 -10.22 7.88 25.89
N ALA A 139 -9.48 8.97 25.82
CA ALA A 139 -9.74 10.10 24.93
C ALA A 139 -9.29 9.80 23.49
N ARG A 140 -10.13 10.11 22.50
CA ARG A 140 -9.75 10.08 21.08
C ARG A 140 -9.43 11.49 20.63
N ARG A 141 -8.47 11.63 19.72
CA ARG A 141 -8.08 12.94 19.13
C ARG A 141 -9.30 13.78 18.70
N ARG A 142 -10.21 13.20 17.91
CA ARG A 142 -11.42 13.89 17.45
C ARG A 142 -12.35 14.35 18.57
N ASP A 143 -12.38 13.63 19.69
CA ASP A 143 -13.24 13.98 20.82
C ASP A 143 -12.64 15.21 21.53
N VAL A 144 -11.32 15.18 21.80
CA VAL A 144 -10.58 16.30 22.42
C VAL A 144 -10.52 17.55 21.52
N GLU A 145 -10.47 17.38 20.19
CA GLU A 145 -10.60 18.46 19.19
C GLU A 145 -11.95 19.21 19.26
N ASN A 146 -12.93 18.73 20.04
CA ASN A 146 -14.27 19.32 20.17
C ASN A 146 -14.69 19.59 21.63
N TYR A 147 -13.79 19.47 22.62
CA TYR A 147 -14.12 19.70 24.04
C TYR A 147 -14.37 21.19 24.35
N GLY A 148 -15.48 21.50 25.03
CA GLY A 148 -15.69 22.80 25.70
C GLY A 148 -15.07 22.86 27.11
N ALA A 149 -15.19 23.99 27.82
CA ALA A 149 -14.61 24.15 29.16
C ALA A 149 -15.07 23.08 30.13
N GLY A 150 -16.35 22.69 30.05
CA GLY A 150 -16.96 21.65 30.90
C GLY A 150 -16.45 20.23 30.62
N GLU A 151 -15.64 20.02 29.58
CA GLU A 151 -15.00 18.74 29.24
C GLU A 151 -13.49 18.82 29.46
N LEU A 152 -12.86 19.94 29.07
CA LEU A 152 -11.47 20.27 29.43
C LEU A 152 -11.26 20.31 30.96
N ALA A 153 -12.22 20.85 31.73
CA ALA A 153 -12.18 20.82 33.19
C ALA A 153 -12.29 19.40 33.76
N LYS A 154 -13.13 18.53 33.17
CA LYS A 154 -13.22 17.11 33.59
C LYS A 154 -11.95 16.34 33.25
N MET A 155 -11.31 16.66 32.12
CA MET A 155 -9.98 16.13 31.78
C MET A 155 -8.92 16.60 32.79
N CYS A 156 -8.94 17.86 33.20
CA CYS A 156 -8.07 18.39 34.25
C CYS A 156 -8.30 17.73 35.63
N GLN A 157 -9.56 17.46 35.99
CA GLN A 157 -9.91 16.69 37.20
C GLN A 157 -9.42 15.24 37.10
N ALA A 158 -9.52 14.61 35.93
CA ALA A 158 -8.97 13.27 35.68
C ALA A 158 -7.43 13.23 35.70
N LEU A 159 -6.75 14.38 35.51
CA LEU A 159 -5.31 14.55 35.74
C LEU A 159 -4.96 14.84 37.22
N GLY A 160 -5.93 14.86 38.13
CA GLY A 160 -5.72 15.10 39.56
C GLY A 160 -5.57 16.58 39.94
N PHE A 161 -5.85 17.52 39.03
CA PHE A 161 -5.83 18.95 39.38
C PHE A 161 -7.03 19.29 40.27
N SER A 162 -6.87 20.23 41.21
CA SER A 162 -8.00 20.66 42.05
C SER A 162 -9.11 21.32 41.20
N SER A 163 -10.36 21.27 41.68
CA SER A 163 -11.52 21.81 40.95
C SER A 163 -11.35 23.28 40.54
N GLU A 164 -10.68 24.07 41.37
CA GLU A 164 -10.28 25.46 41.10
C GLU A 164 -9.41 25.56 39.83
N TRP A 165 -8.27 24.86 39.79
CA TRP A 165 -7.37 24.87 38.64
C TRP A 165 -8.00 24.23 37.39
N ALA A 166 -8.81 23.19 37.58
CA ALA A 166 -9.54 22.54 36.50
C ALA A 166 -10.58 23.45 35.84
N GLU A 167 -11.35 24.23 36.62
CA GLU A 167 -12.26 25.23 36.08
C GLU A 167 -11.52 26.40 35.41
N THR A 168 -10.40 26.85 36.00
CA THR A 168 -9.56 27.90 35.40
C THR A 168 -9.01 27.47 34.05
N TYR A 169 -8.41 26.28 33.93
CA TYR A 169 -7.86 25.79 32.67
C TYR A 169 -8.95 25.39 31.67
N GLY A 170 -10.10 24.88 32.13
CA GLY A 170 -11.25 24.65 31.26
C GLY A 170 -11.66 25.92 30.52
N LYS A 171 -11.80 27.04 31.23
CA LYS A 171 -12.13 28.35 30.67
C LYS A 171 -10.98 28.90 29.79
N LEU A 172 -9.72 28.74 30.23
CA LEU A 172 -8.53 29.18 29.50
C LEU A 172 -8.45 28.61 28.06
N PHE A 173 -8.90 27.38 27.85
CA PHE A 173 -8.87 26.69 26.55
C PHE A 173 -10.22 26.71 25.79
N GLU A 174 -11.30 27.26 26.36
CA GLU A 174 -12.62 27.31 25.71
C GLU A 174 -12.74 28.48 24.72
N ASP A 175 -12.31 29.68 25.12
CA ASP A 175 -12.56 30.90 24.36
C ASP A 175 -11.71 31.05 23.07
N ASN A 176 -10.59 30.31 22.94
CA ASN A 176 -9.53 30.52 21.93
C ASN A 176 -8.98 31.97 21.88
N THR A 177 -9.24 32.80 22.89
CA THR A 177 -8.94 34.25 22.92
C THR A 177 -7.48 34.60 23.21
N LEU A 178 -6.68 33.62 23.64
CA LEU A 178 -5.23 33.71 23.67
C LEU A 178 -4.67 33.34 22.29
N ASP A 179 -4.63 34.33 21.40
CA ASP A 179 -3.95 34.32 20.09
C ASP A 179 -4.14 33.08 19.19
N GLY A 180 -5.25 32.35 19.36
CA GLY A 180 -5.59 31.17 18.55
C GLY A 180 -4.90 29.86 18.98
N TRP A 181 -4.32 29.78 20.18
CA TRP A 181 -3.68 28.56 20.68
C TRP A 181 -4.69 27.45 21.03
N VAL A 182 -4.84 26.46 20.15
CA VAL A 182 -5.66 25.26 20.40
C VAL A 182 -4.91 24.29 21.31
N PHE A 183 -5.60 23.71 22.31
CA PHE A 183 -5.02 22.81 23.33
C PHE A 183 -4.13 21.67 22.79
N LEU A 184 -4.44 21.11 21.60
CA LEU A 184 -3.67 20.02 20.97
C LEU A 184 -2.54 20.50 20.05
N GLU A 185 -2.52 21.78 19.70
CA GLU A 185 -1.52 22.37 18.80
C GLU A 185 -0.32 22.93 19.56
N ILE A 186 -0.48 23.26 20.85
CA ILE A 186 0.63 23.60 21.76
C ILE A 186 1.61 22.42 21.81
N VAL A 187 2.85 22.67 21.41
CA VAL A 187 3.87 21.61 21.27
C VAL A 187 4.82 21.55 22.44
N ASP A 188 5.05 22.60 23.22
CA ASP A 188 5.95 22.51 24.38
C ASP A 188 5.31 23.00 25.68
N TRP A 189 5.76 22.42 26.79
CA TRP A 189 5.15 22.63 28.10
C TRP A 189 5.45 24.04 28.66
N GLU A 190 6.43 24.73 28.10
CA GLU A 190 6.81 26.09 28.47
C GLU A 190 5.79 27.11 27.94
N ASP A 191 5.24 26.89 26.73
CA ASP A 191 4.14 27.65 26.12
C ASP A 191 2.89 27.72 27.04
N TYR A 192 2.53 26.57 27.65
CA TYR A 192 1.45 26.49 28.65
C TYR A 192 1.74 27.38 29.89
N GLY A 193 3.01 27.55 30.25
CA GLY A 193 3.45 28.43 31.33
C GLY A 193 3.26 29.91 31.01
N GLU A 194 3.46 30.33 29.75
CA GLU A 194 3.23 31.71 29.33
C GLU A 194 1.75 32.12 29.45
N ILE A 195 0.82 31.20 29.20
CA ILE A 195 -0.63 31.38 29.40
C ILE A 195 -1.10 31.12 30.84
N GLY A 196 -0.18 31.02 31.82
CA GLY A 196 -0.50 30.99 33.25
C GLY A 196 -0.85 29.61 33.83
N VAL A 197 -0.60 28.51 33.10
CA VAL A 197 -0.69 27.16 33.66
C VAL A 197 0.51 26.90 34.57
N LYS A 198 0.30 26.25 35.72
CA LYS A 198 1.42 25.85 36.60
C LYS A 198 2.32 24.85 35.89
N ARG A 199 3.64 24.98 36.03
CA ARG A 199 4.67 24.11 35.42
C ARG A 199 4.32 22.62 35.45
N GLU A 200 3.87 22.11 36.60
CA GLU A 200 3.60 20.69 36.81
C GLU A 200 2.34 20.25 36.03
N HIS A 201 1.29 21.08 36.07
CA HIS A 201 0.07 20.89 35.28
C HIS A 201 0.33 21.06 33.77
N ALA A 202 1.24 21.96 33.38
CA ALA A 202 1.64 22.24 32.01
C ALA A 202 2.38 21.04 31.38
N VAL A 203 3.29 20.39 32.13
CA VAL A 203 3.93 19.14 31.71
C VAL A 203 2.89 18.03 31.51
N ALA A 204 1.92 17.88 32.43
CA ALA A 204 0.86 16.88 32.31
C ALA A 204 -0.09 17.15 31.12
N LEU A 205 -0.49 18.41 30.91
CA LEU A 205 -1.34 18.82 29.79
C LEU A 205 -0.64 18.63 28.43
N CYS A 206 0.63 19.04 28.31
CA CYS A 206 1.46 18.79 27.13
C CYS A 206 1.65 17.29 26.88
N ALA A 207 1.82 16.47 27.93
CA ALA A 207 1.91 15.02 27.82
C ALA A 207 0.63 14.39 27.27
N VAL A 208 -0.55 14.87 27.70
CA VAL A 208 -1.84 14.46 27.13
C VAL A 208 -1.99 14.91 25.68
N ALA A 209 -1.66 16.15 25.34
CA ALA A 209 -1.76 16.64 23.97
C ALA A 209 -0.91 15.80 22.99
N LYS A 210 0.37 15.57 23.33
CA LYS A 210 1.30 14.70 22.59
C LYS A 210 0.82 13.23 22.57
N GLY A 211 0.35 12.69 23.69
CA GLY A 211 -0.17 11.32 23.78
C GLY A 211 -1.42 11.07 22.92
N VAL A 212 -2.38 12.01 22.93
CA VAL A 212 -3.61 11.96 22.12
C VAL A 212 -3.33 12.14 20.62
N ARG A 213 -2.27 12.88 20.26
CA ARG A 213 -1.74 12.95 18.89
C ARG A 213 -1.06 11.66 18.43
N GLY A 214 -0.55 10.87 19.37
CA GLY A 214 0.17 9.61 19.12
C GLY A 214 1.70 9.75 19.18
N ASP A 215 2.21 10.90 19.61
CA ASP A 215 3.64 11.25 19.60
C ASP A 215 4.47 10.34 20.56
N PHE A 216 3.81 9.70 21.54
CA PHE A 216 4.37 8.69 22.45
C PHE A 216 3.89 7.24 22.16
N GLY A 217 3.28 7.00 21.00
CA GLY A 217 2.58 5.76 20.69
C GLY A 217 1.20 5.65 21.36
N TYR A 218 0.74 4.43 21.61
CA TYR A 218 -0.61 4.14 22.12
C TYR A 218 -0.59 3.51 23.52
N ALA A 219 -1.64 3.76 24.29
CA ALA A 219 -1.87 3.11 25.58
C ALA A 219 -1.94 1.58 25.44
N ILE A 220 -0.97 0.89 26.04
CA ILE A 220 -0.90 -0.56 26.10
C ILE A 220 -1.53 -0.99 27.42
N PRO A 221 -2.52 -1.92 27.45
CA PRO A 221 -3.01 -2.45 28.71
C PRO A 221 -1.87 -3.02 29.57
N ARG A 222 -1.80 -2.62 30.85
CA ARG A 222 -0.97 -3.31 31.85
C ARG A 222 -1.62 -4.68 32.07
N GLU A 223 -0.83 -5.74 31.90
CA GLU A 223 -1.37 -7.11 31.91
C GLU A 223 -1.78 -7.52 33.32
N SER A 224 -3.09 -7.73 33.54
CA SER A 224 -3.52 -8.65 34.59
C SER A 224 -2.87 -10.02 34.32
N ARG A 225 -2.44 -10.72 35.38
CA ARG A 225 -1.52 -11.89 35.31
C ARG A 225 -2.01 -13.01 34.39
N GLY A 226 -1.72 -12.87 33.11
CA GLY A 226 -2.24 -13.66 32.01
C GLY A 226 -1.38 -13.39 30.79
N VAL A 227 -0.08 -13.76 30.92
CA VAL A 227 0.93 -13.69 29.86
C VAL A 227 0.29 -14.12 28.55
N ARG A 228 0.19 -13.20 27.58
CA ARG A 228 -0.27 -13.58 26.23
C ARG A 228 0.66 -14.66 25.72
N ARG A 229 0.14 -15.88 25.60
CA ARG A 229 0.93 -17.06 25.32
C ARG A 229 1.53 -16.96 23.92
N ARG A 230 2.77 -16.43 23.87
CA ARG A 230 3.66 -16.64 22.74
C ARG A 230 3.66 -18.14 22.47
N VAL A 231 3.67 -18.53 21.20
CA VAL A 231 3.86 -19.95 20.86
C VAL A 231 5.17 -20.39 21.50
N ARG A 232 5.12 -21.54 22.16
CA ARG A 232 6.30 -22.12 22.81
C ARG A 232 7.35 -22.36 21.76
N LEU A 233 8.41 -21.56 21.83
CA LEU A 233 9.68 -21.85 21.19
C LEU A 233 10.39 -22.90 22.04
N THR A 234 11.24 -23.68 21.39
CA THR A 234 12.30 -24.44 22.07
C THR A 234 13.39 -23.48 22.55
N ASP A 235 14.18 -23.89 23.54
CA ASP A 235 15.32 -23.08 24.01
C ASP A 235 16.35 -22.85 22.87
N GLU A 236 16.48 -23.82 21.97
CA GLU A 236 17.27 -23.76 20.73
C GLU A 236 16.73 -22.70 19.76
N GLU A 237 15.42 -22.64 19.49
CA GLU A 237 14.82 -21.58 18.67
C GLU A 237 14.96 -20.19 19.31
N GLU A 238 14.80 -20.07 20.62
CA GLU A 238 15.03 -18.79 21.29
C GLU A 238 16.50 -18.35 21.20
N GLN A 239 17.44 -19.28 21.33
CA GLN A 239 18.87 -19.00 21.15
C GLN A 239 19.17 -18.58 19.71
N ALA A 240 18.71 -19.33 18.71
CA ALA A 240 18.90 -19.00 17.30
C ALA A 240 18.29 -17.64 16.91
N LEU A 241 17.18 -17.24 17.54
CA LEU A 241 16.60 -15.89 17.34
C LEU A 241 17.44 -14.78 17.99
N ARG A 242 18.01 -15.02 19.18
CA ARG A 242 18.94 -14.08 19.84
C ARG A 242 20.21 -13.90 19.02
N GLU A 243 20.85 -15.01 18.62
CA GLU A 243 22.03 -15.01 17.75
C GLU A 243 21.74 -14.34 16.40
N ALA A 244 20.58 -14.55 15.79
CA ALA A 244 20.20 -13.89 14.54
C ALA A 244 19.86 -12.40 14.70
N ASP A 245 19.45 -11.94 15.90
CA ASP A 245 19.31 -10.51 16.21
C ASP A 245 20.70 -9.87 16.42
N GLU A 246 21.59 -10.51 17.16
CA GLU A 246 22.98 -10.08 17.39
C GLU A 246 23.77 -9.98 16.08
N VAL A 247 23.75 -11.04 15.24
CA VAL A 247 24.38 -11.04 13.91
C VAL A 247 23.81 -9.93 13.01
N ALA A 248 22.53 -9.59 13.14
CA ALA A 248 21.93 -8.50 12.37
C ALA A 248 22.38 -7.10 12.82
N GLU A 249 22.61 -6.89 14.12
CA GLU A 249 23.15 -5.65 14.65
C GLU A 249 24.66 -5.51 14.38
N GLU A 250 25.45 -6.60 14.48
CA GLU A 250 26.91 -6.56 14.26
C GLU A 250 27.33 -6.55 12.78
N THR A 251 26.68 -7.36 11.92
CA THR A 251 27.14 -7.60 10.54
C THR A 251 26.23 -7.00 9.46
N GLY A 252 24.98 -6.67 9.81
CA GLY A 252 23.95 -6.29 8.84
C GLY A 252 23.38 -7.47 8.02
N GLU A 253 23.76 -8.72 8.28
CA GLU A 253 23.08 -9.90 7.74
C GLU A 253 21.72 -10.10 8.42
N GLY A 254 20.65 -10.37 7.66
CA GLY A 254 19.29 -10.43 8.22
C GLY A 254 18.72 -9.11 8.77
N ALA A 255 19.45 -7.99 8.72
CA ALA A 255 18.99 -6.67 9.15
C ALA A 255 18.04 -5.98 8.14
N VAL A 256 18.14 -6.36 6.87
CA VAL A 256 17.21 -5.99 5.79
C VAL A 256 16.82 -7.29 5.07
N TYR A 257 15.52 -7.52 4.93
CA TYR A 257 14.96 -8.68 4.23
C TYR A 257 14.94 -8.44 2.71
N GLY A 258 14.60 -7.21 2.32
CA GLY A 258 14.60 -6.72 0.95
C GLY A 258 13.95 -5.36 0.83
N GLN A 259 13.58 -4.96 -0.37
CA GLN A 259 12.96 -3.68 -0.67
C GLN A 259 11.82 -3.85 -1.69
N LEU A 260 10.74 -3.11 -1.49
CA LEU A 260 9.68 -2.92 -2.49
C LEU A 260 9.95 -1.62 -3.24
N VAL A 261 9.90 -1.67 -4.57
CA VAL A 261 10.06 -0.53 -5.48
C VAL A 261 8.78 -0.39 -6.30
N VAL A 262 8.09 0.74 -6.18
CA VAL A 262 6.84 0.97 -6.92
C VAL A 262 7.15 1.04 -8.42
N LEU A 263 6.29 0.49 -9.27
CA LEU A 263 6.35 0.69 -10.72
C LEU A 263 5.51 1.92 -11.09
N GLY A 264 6.16 2.96 -11.60
CA GLY A 264 5.57 4.28 -11.77
C GLY A 264 5.45 5.05 -10.45
N TYR A 265 4.24 5.20 -9.92
CA TYR A 265 3.92 6.05 -8.77
C TYR A 265 2.96 5.35 -7.82
N LYS A 266 3.05 5.67 -6.52
CA LYS A 266 2.18 5.05 -5.48
C LYS A 266 0.82 5.72 -5.31
N GLU A 267 0.62 6.90 -5.90
CA GLU A 267 -0.60 7.70 -5.80
C GLU A 267 -0.87 8.42 -7.13
N TYR A 268 -2.13 8.47 -7.53
CA TYR A 268 -2.61 9.27 -8.66
C TYR A 268 -3.90 9.98 -8.28
N ARG A 269 -4.02 11.26 -8.63
CA ARG A 269 -5.29 11.98 -8.64
C ARG A 269 -6.02 11.66 -9.95
N VAL A 270 -7.30 11.30 -9.88
CA VAL A 270 -8.14 11.10 -11.06
C VAL A 270 -8.90 12.38 -11.39
N GLU A 271 -8.67 12.92 -12.60
CA GLU A 271 -9.40 14.07 -13.14
C GLU A 271 -10.11 13.64 -14.43
N GLY A 272 -11.43 13.42 -14.34
CA GLY A 272 -12.21 12.78 -15.39
C GLY A 272 -11.75 11.35 -15.65
N SER A 273 -11.25 11.07 -16.86
CA SER A 273 -10.63 9.79 -17.23
C SER A 273 -9.10 9.80 -17.15
N THR A 274 -8.47 10.92 -16.74
CA THR A 274 -7.01 11.08 -16.72
C THR A 274 -6.46 10.82 -15.32
N TRP A 275 -5.36 10.08 -15.23
CA TRP A 275 -4.63 9.84 -13.98
C TRP A 275 -3.40 10.74 -13.92
N HIS A 276 -3.37 11.64 -12.94
CA HIS A 276 -2.28 12.58 -12.70
C HIS A 276 -1.42 12.04 -11.55
N PRO A 277 -0.15 11.66 -11.79
CA PRO A 277 0.68 11.07 -10.75
C PRO A 277 1.00 12.07 -9.64
N VAL A 278 1.15 11.56 -8.42
CA VAL A 278 1.47 12.34 -7.21
C VAL A 278 2.70 11.74 -6.54
N GLY A 279 3.61 12.61 -6.09
CA GLY A 279 4.86 12.21 -5.44
C GLY A 279 5.98 11.79 -6.40
N PRO A 280 7.07 11.21 -5.88
CA PRO A 280 8.21 10.75 -6.68
C PRO A 280 7.87 9.50 -7.50
N ARG A 281 8.68 9.25 -8.52
CA ARG A 281 8.67 7.97 -9.25
C ARG A 281 9.44 6.92 -8.50
N ASN A 282 9.03 5.67 -8.70
CA ASN A 282 9.70 4.47 -8.20
C ASN A 282 10.04 4.54 -6.71
N GLU A 283 9.12 5.12 -5.91
CA GLU A 283 9.31 5.24 -4.47
C GLU A 283 9.51 3.87 -3.84
N LYS A 284 10.41 3.81 -2.85
CA LYS A 284 10.89 2.55 -2.27
C LYS A 284 10.48 2.40 -0.82
N PHE A 285 10.37 1.15 -0.38
CA PHE A 285 10.14 0.78 1.01
C PHE A 285 11.02 -0.40 1.40
N GLU A 286 11.94 -0.20 2.34
CA GLU A 286 12.80 -1.27 2.86
C GLU A 286 12.09 -2.08 3.95
N LEU A 287 12.13 -3.40 3.81
CA LEU A 287 11.68 -4.36 4.81
C LEU A 287 12.85 -4.59 5.79
N ARG A 288 12.98 -3.70 6.78
CA ARG A 288 14.06 -3.75 7.79
C ARG A 288 13.64 -4.54 9.02
N ARG A 289 14.54 -5.37 9.55
CA ARG A 289 14.37 -6.13 10.80
C ARG A 289 13.91 -5.21 11.91
N ARG A 290 12.80 -5.54 12.57
CA ARG A 290 12.26 -4.73 13.67
C ARG A 290 13.05 -5.01 14.95
N LYS A 291 13.26 -3.97 15.77
CA LYS A 291 13.85 -4.13 17.12
C LYS A 291 13.07 -5.13 18.01
N HIS A 292 11.77 -5.23 17.79
CA HIS A 292 10.90 -6.21 18.46
C HIS A 292 10.01 -6.89 17.42
N ALA A 293 10.02 -8.22 17.42
CA ALA A 293 9.21 -9.04 16.53
C ALA A 293 7.71 -8.75 16.70
N ASN A 294 7.02 -8.55 15.57
CA ASN A 294 5.58 -8.30 15.51
C ASN A 294 4.84 -9.33 14.63
N GLY A 295 5.50 -10.42 14.26
CA GLY A 295 4.93 -11.54 13.52
C GLY A 295 3.78 -12.21 14.25
N ILE A 296 3.06 -13.05 13.50
CA ILE A 296 1.84 -13.70 13.96
C ILE A 296 1.72 -15.08 13.34
N ARG A 297 1.03 -15.99 14.03
CA ARG A 297 0.84 -17.38 13.56
C ARG A 297 -0.58 -17.82 13.81
N ARG A 298 -1.14 -18.54 12.83
CA ARG A 298 -2.45 -19.18 12.90
C ARG A 298 -2.58 -20.06 14.14
N ALA A 299 -3.65 -19.88 14.91
CA ALA A 299 -3.91 -20.59 16.16
C ALA A 299 -5.12 -21.53 16.05
N ASN A 300 -6.28 -21.06 16.49
CA ASN A 300 -7.55 -21.80 16.50
C ASN A 300 -8.51 -21.21 15.46
N ALA A 301 -9.51 -21.99 15.05
CA ALA A 301 -10.63 -21.52 14.24
C ALA A 301 -11.95 -21.81 14.96
N TYR A 302 -12.91 -20.88 14.86
CA TYR A 302 -14.22 -21.00 15.49
C TYR A 302 -15.33 -20.76 14.47
N LEU A 303 -16.24 -21.73 14.37
CA LEU A 303 -17.50 -21.55 13.66
C LEU A 303 -18.59 -21.09 14.64
N GLN A 304 -19.29 -20.01 14.30
CA GLN A 304 -20.44 -19.49 15.04
C GLN A 304 -21.64 -19.40 14.09
N ALA A 305 -22.84 -19.75 14.54
CA ALA A 305 -24.07 -19.33 13.85
C ALA A 305 -24.29 -17.83 14.12
N THR A 306 -24.74 -17.08 13.11
CA THR A 306 -25.14 -15.67 13.29
C THR A 306 -26.64 -15.57 13.55
N ASP A 307 -27.06 -14.75 14.51
CA ASP A 307 -28.48 -14.46 14.74
C ASP A 307 -29.05 -13.68 13.53
N PRO A 308 -30.13 -14.12 12.88
CA PRO A 308 -30.77 -13.40 11.78
C PRO A 308 -31.23 -11.97 12.13
N LYS A 309 -31.36 -11.62 13.41
CA LYS A 309 -31.68 -10.27 13.90
C LYS A 309 -30.44 -9.39 14.10
N ASP A 310 -29.24 -9.98 14.12
CA ASP A 310 -27.96 -9.30 14.28
C ASP A 310 -26.95 -9.71 13.17
N PRO A 311 -27.23 -9.39 11.90
CA PRO A 311 -26.24 -9.56 10.82
C PRO A 311 -25.07 -8.56 10.95
N GLY A 312 -25.27 -7.44 11.66
CA GLY A 312 -24.33 -6.33 11.75
C GLY A 312 -23.24 -6.47 12.81
N GLY A 313 -23.58 -6.91 14.03
CA GLY A 313 -22.62 -7.24 15.08
C GLY A 313 -22.91 -6.63 16.47
N ALA A 314 -23.48 -7.46 17.35
CA ALA A 314 -23.46 -7.33 18.80
C ALA A 314 -23.02 -8.65 19.49
N ALA A 315 -23.25 -9.81 18.85
CA ALA A 315 -22.69 -11.08 19.30
C ALA A 315 -21.14 -11.05 19.28
N LYS A 316 -20.52 -11.05 20.47
CA LYS A 316 -19.05 -11.00 20.63
C LYS A 316 -18.36 -12.03 19.73
N LYS A 317 -17.41 -11.57 18.89
CA LYS A 317 -16.50 -12.43 18.11
C LYS A 317 -15.88 -13.45 19.08
N LYS A 318 -16.14 -14.75 18.91
CA LYS A 318 -15.59 -15.78 19.81
C LYS A 318 -14.08 -15.81 19.58
N ARG A 319 -13.32 -15.33 20.57
CA ARG A 319 -11.88 -15.47 20.63
C ARG A 319 -11.36 -15.74 22.04
N SER A 320 -10.21 -16.41 22.11
CA SER A 320 -9.38 -16.61 23.29
C SER A 320 -8.80 -15.28 23.80
N SER A 321 -8.28 -15.30 25.02
CA SER A 321 -7.47 -14.22 25.59
C SER A 321 -6.05 -14.15 25.01
N GLU A 322 -5.58 -15.24 24.38
CA GLU A 322 -4.24 -15.34 23.77
C GLU A 322 -4.19 -14.69 22.38
N ALA A 323 -5.35 -14.59 21.70
CA ALA A 323 -5.49 -14.00 20.37
C ALA A 323 -4.99 -12.55 20.28
N SER A 324 -4.03 -12.32 19.39
CA SER A 324 -3.47 -11.00 19.10
C SER A 324 -4.20 -10.29 17.94
N HIS A 325 -4.62 -11.06 16.93
CA HIS A 325 -5.29 -10.63 15.71
C HIS A 325 -6.30 -11.71 15.26
N SER A 326 -7.20 -11.39 14.33
CA SER A 326 -8.18 -12.34 13.78
C SER A 326 -8.47 -12.13 12.29
N VAL A 327 -8.90 -13.19 11.61
CA VAL A 327 -9.59 -13.12 10.31
C VAL A 327 -11.04 -13.55 10.55
N THR A 328 -11.99 -12.65 10.28
CA THR A 328 -13.42 -12.85 10.49
C THR A 328 -14.13 -12.92 9.13
N MET A 329 -14.71 -14.08 8.79
CA MET A 329 -15.45 -14.31 7.55
C MET A 329 -16.95 -14.49 7.83
N SER A 330 -17.81 -13.65 7.24
CA SER A 330 -19.26 -13.86 7.24
C SER A 330 -19.66 -14.76 6.07
N VAL A 331 -20.06 -15.99 6.35
CA VAL A 331 -20.50 -17.03 5.41
C VAL A 331 -22.03 -17.01 5.28
N ALA A 332 -22.53 -16.76 4.06
CA ALA A 332 -23.97 -16.81 3.79
C ALA A 332 -24.53 -18.24 3.92
N GLY A 333 -25.77 -18.35 4.40
CA GLY A 333 -26.46 -19.64 4.54
C GLY A 333 -26.72 -20.32 3.20
N SER A 334 -26.57 -21.65 3.14
CA SER A 334 -26.66 -22.44 1.90
C SER A 334 -27.64 -23.61 2.05
N ARG A 335 -28.10 -24.19 0.93
CA ARG A 335 -28.84 -25.45 0.94
C ARG A 335 -27.86 -26.60 0.77
N THR A 336 -27.81 -27.47 1.76
CA THR A 336 -27.14 -28.78 1.65
C THR A 336 -27.84 -29.67 0.62
N ALA A 337 -27.16 -30.71 0.13
CA ALA A 337 -27.73 -31.69 -0.80
C ALA A 337 -29.01 -32.36 -0.23
N ASP A 338 -29.08 -32.54 1.09
CA ASP A 338 -30.24 -33.08 1.82
C ASP A 338 -31.41 -32.08 1.95
N GLY A 339 -31.36 -30.95 1.25
CA GLY A 339 -32.39 -29.89 1.26
C GLY A 339 -32.39 -29.02 2.52
N LYS A 340 -31.60 -29.36 3.55
CA LYS A 340 -31.51 -28.61 4.80
C LYS A 340 -30.78 -27.27 4.55
N VAL A 341 -31.46 -26.17 4.85
CA VAL A 341 -30.87 -24.82 4.85
C VAL A 341 -29.96 -24.66 6.07
N THR A 342 -28.69 -24.33 5.86
CA THR A 342 -27.83 -23.79 6.91
C THR A 342 -28.17 -22.31 7.11
N GLY A 343 -28.23 -21.86 8.37
CA GLY A 343 -28.24 -20.43 8.66
C GLY A 343 -26.91 -19.78 8.25
N ALA A 344 -26.88 -18.45 8.18
CA ALA A 344 -25.62 -17.73 8.03
C ALA A 344 -24.68 -18.02 9.21
N GLN A 345 -23.38 -18.02 8.93
CA GLN A 345 -22.32 -18.44 9.82
C GLN A 345 -21.20 -17.40 9.83
N ARG A 346 -20.43 -17.38 10.92
CA ARG A 346 -19.24 -16.55 11.07
C ARG A 346 -18.07 -17.46 11.43
N VAL A 347 -17.05 -17.47 10.58
CA VAL A 347 -15.78 -18.14 10.84
C VAL A 347 -14.83 -17.09 11.41
N THR A 348 -14.25 -17.37 12.58
CA THR A 348 -13.20 -16.55 13.19
C THR A 348 -11.94 -17.38 13.29
N VAL A 349 -10.90 -17.04 12.52
CA VAL A 349 -9.56 -17.64 12.65
C VAL A 349 -8.69 -16.73 13.50
N GLU A 350 -8.09 -17.27 14.55
CA GLU A 350 -7.21 -16.53 15.47
C GLU A 350 -5.75 -16.57 15.04
N TYR A 351 -5.04 -15.51 15.42
CA TYR A 351 -3.60 -15.42 15.31
C TYR A 351 -2.98 -14.99 16.65
N VAL A 352 -2.06 -15.81 17.15
CA VAL A 352 -1.22 -15.50 18.33
C VAL A 352 0.11 -14.89 17.88
N PRO A 353 0.84 -14.17 18.76
CA PRO A 353 2.14 -13.58 18.39
C PRO A 353 3.17 -14.65 17.98
N ASP A 354 3.97 -14.33 16.96
CA ASP A 354 5.20 -15.05 16.64
C ASP A 354 6.41 -14.14 16.86
N ALA A 355 7.46 -14.69 17.47
CA ALA A 355 8.75 -14.03 17.59
C ALA A 355 9.70 -14.39 16.44
N ARG A 356 9.36 -15.38 15.59
CA ARG A 356 10.17 -15.81 14.44
C ARG A 356 10.03 -14.94 13.18
N GLU A 357 9.10 -14.00 13.16
CA GLU A 357 8.79 -13.19 11.99
C GLU A 357 8.58 -11.70 12.34
N ASP A 358 8.82 -10.84 11.36
CA ASP A 358 8.33 -9.46 11.33
C ASP A 358 7.21 -9.35 10.28
N MET A 359 6.06 -8.83 10.67
CA MET A 359 4.94 -8.55 9.77
C MET A 359 4.97 -7.08 9.33
N PHE A 360 4.89 -6.81 8.03
CA PHE A 360 4.69 -5.49 7.43
C PHE A 360 3.36 -5.43 6.71
N GLN A 361 2.68 -4.28 6.73
CA GLN A 361 1.38 -4.10 6.09
C GLN A 361 1.38 -2.97 5.06
N LEU A 362 0.60 -3.17 3.99
CA LEU A 362 0.46 -2.23 2.89
C LEU A 362 -1.01 -1.96 2.60
N GLY A 363 -1.36 -0.73 2.23
CA GLY A 363 -2.72 -0.36 1.84
C GLY A 363 -2.91 1.13 1.57
N ARG A 364 -4.11 1.55 1.14
CA ARG A 364 -4.36 2.95 0.76
C ARG A 364 -4.60 3.92 1.91
N MET A 365 -4.87 3.44 3.12
CA MET A 365 -5.10 4.31 4.27
C MET A 365 -3.77 4.80 4.85
N ILE A 366 -3.64 6.13 5.07
CA ILE A 366 -2.63 6.69 5.96
C ILE A 366 -3.09 6.44 7.39
N VAL A 367 -2.62 5.34 7.98
CA VAL A 367 -2.83 4.94 9.37
C VAL A 367 -1.63 4.10 9.82
N PRO A 368 -1.26 4.09 11.13
CA PRO A 368 -0.07 3.38 11.61
C PRO A 368 -0.11 1.85 11.43
N GLN A 369 -1.27 1.28 11.07
CA GLN A 369 -1.40 -0.12 10.68
C GLN A 369 -0.87 -0.42 9.27
N ASN A 370 -0.55 0.57 8.43
CA ASN A 370 0.09 0.36 7.13
C ASN A 370 1.51 0.94 7.17
N ASP A 371 2.54 0.09 7.19
CA ASP A 371 3.94 0.54 7.15
C ASP A 371 4.30 1.21 5.82
N PHE A 372 3.70 0.77 4.70
CA PHE A 372 3.83 1.43 3.39
C PHE A 372 2.47 1.76 2.79
N VAL A 373 2.21 3.05 2.63
CA VAL A 373 0.93 3.54 2.11
C VAL A 373 0.97 3.62 0.58
N VAL A 374 0.26 2.70 -0.07
CA VAL A 374 0.08 2.66 -1.53
C VAL A 374 -1.36 3.07 -1.83
N ARG A 375 -1.56 4.29 -2.35
CA ARG A 375 -2.89 4.89 -2.55
C ARG A 375 -3.54 4.51 -3.87
N GLY A 376 -2.75 4.41 -4.93
CA GLY A 376 -3.20 4.22 -6.30
C GLY A 376 -4.06 5.37 -6.83
N PRO A 377 -4.92 5.11 -7.84
CA PRO A 377 -5.78 6.13 -8.42
C PRO A 377 -6.97 6.42 -7.50
N LEU A 378 -7.00 7.64 -6.95
CA LEU A 378 -8.00 8.12 -6.01
C LEU A 378 -8.95 9.15 -6.65
N HIS A 379 -10.22 9.01 -6.31
CA HIS A 379 -11.30 9.95 -6.63
C HIS A 379 -12.20 10.15 -5.40
N LEU A 380 -12.95 11.25 -5.38
CA LEU A 380 -14.06 11.41 -4.45
C LEU A 380 -15.33 10.83 -5.08
N ASP A 381 -16.14 10.12 -4.31
CA ASP A 381 -17.50 9.76 -4.71
C ASP A 381 -18.50 10.90 -4.47
N ALA A 382 -19.78 10.68 -4.79
CA ALA A 382 -20.84 11.67 -4.64
C ALA A 382 -21.13 12.07 -3.18
N GLY A 383 -20.63 11.31 -2.19
CA GLY A 383 -20.68 11.65 -0.77
C GLY A 383 -19.40 12.32 -0.25
N GLY A 384 -18.42 12.58 -1.12
CA GLY A 384 -17.11 13.12 -0.73
C GLY A 384 -16.17 12.09 -0.10
N VAL A 385 -16.46 10.79 -0.22
CA VAL A 385 -15.62 9.72 0.35
C VAL A 385 -14.52 9.32 -0.63
N LEU A 386 -13.31 9.10 -0.10
CA LEU A 386 -12.11 8.83 -0.90
C LEU A 386 -12.05 7.36 -1.39
N CYS A 387 -12.39 7.19 -2.66
CA CYS A 387 -12.57 5.92 -3.34
C CYS A 387 -11.44 5.62 -4.34
N GLY A 388 -11.22 4.33 -4.61
CA GLY A 388 -10.10 3.83 -5.42
C GLY A 388 -9.98 2.29 -5.33
N PRO A 389 -9.24 1.64 -6.24
CA PRO A 389 -9.18 0.18 -6.36
C PRO A 389 -8.27 -0.47 -5.31
N VAL A 390 -7.24 0.23 -4.84
CA VAL A 390 -6.33 -0.30 -3.82
C VAL A 390 -7.08 -0.42 -2.49
N SER A 391 -7.03 -1.60 -1.89
CA SER A 391 -7.68 -1.89 -0.60
C SER A 391 -7.14 -1.03 0.55
N ARG A 392 -7.99 -0.73 1.53
CA ARG A 392 -7.64 0.09 2.72
C ARG A 392 -6.47 -0.50 3.52
N TYR A 393 -6.50 -1.82 3.68
CA TYR A 393 -5.43 -2.70 4.14
C TYR A 393 -5.36 -3.82 3.10
N ALA A 394 -4.36 -3.76 2.22
CA ALA A 394 -4.32 -4.53 0.99
C ALA A 394 -3.61 -5.88 1.13
N CYS A 395 -2.44 -5.92 1.75
CA CYS A 395 -1.69 -7.15 1.99
C CYS A 395 -0.79 -7.06 3.24
N ARG A 396 -0.27 -8.22 3.64
CA ARG A 396 0.80 -8.41 4.62
C ARG A 396 2.00 -9.07 3.96
N LEU A 397 3.19 -8.70 4.40
CA LEU A 397 4.42 -9.47 4.21
C LEU A 397 4.88 -9.97 5.58
N ALA A 398 5.04 -11.28 5.76
CA ALA A 398 5.71 -11.84 6.92
C ALA A 398 7.15 -12.18 6.53
N CYS A 399 8.13 -11.66 7.26
CA CYS A 399 9.55 -11.81 6.96
C CYS A 399 10.22 -12.62 8.07
N SER A 400 10.84 -13.75 7.73
CA SER A 400 11.48 -14.61 8.73
C SER A 400 12.73 -13.93 9.32
N ARG A 401 12.83 -13.91 10.65
CA ARG A 401 13.99 -13.41 11.39
C ARG A 401 15.20 -14.36 11.32
N LEU A 402 14.99 -15.61 10.92
CA LEU A 402 16.03 -16.63 10.74
C LEU A 402 16.40 -16.76 9.25
N ALA A 403 17.61 -17.22 8.97
CA ALA A 403 18.04 -17.53 7.61
C ALA A 403 17.14 -18.64 7.00
N PRO A 404 16.76 -18.56 5.70
CA PRO A 404 17.26 -17.64 4.68
C PRO A 404 16.41 -16.35 4.51
N PHE A 405 15.81 -15.84 5.59
CA PHE A 405 15.20 -14.49 5.66
C PHE A 405 14.04 -14.25 4.67
N GLN A 406 13.26 -15.30 4.38
CA GLN A 406 12.18 -15.28 3.39
C GLN A 406 11.06 -14.29 3.73
N CYS A 407 10.53 -13.64 2.68
CA CYS A 407 9.37 -12.75 2.76
C CYS A 407 8.15 -13.45 2.14
N THR A 408 7.10 -13.72 2.91
CA THR A 408 5.88 -14.42 2.46
C THR A 408 4.70 -13.46 2.35
N LEU A 409 4.02 -13.45 1.20
CA LEU A 409 2.89 -12.56 0.91
C LEU A 409 1.55 -13.18 1.32
N TYR A 410 0.70 -12.39 1.95
CA TYR A 410 -0.68 -12.73 2.30
C TYR A 410 -1.63 -11.60 1.89
N ALA A 411 -2.82 -11.93 1.39
CA ALA A 411 -3.82 -10.91 1.07
C ALA A 411 -4.50 -10.33 2.32
N ALA A 412 -5.02 -9.10 2.21
CA ALA A 412 -5.52 -8.25 3.29
C ALA A 412 -4.47 -7.89 4.37
N GLY A 413 -4.75 -6.82 5.09
CA GLY A 413 -4.09 -6.46 6.35
C GLY A 413 -5.12 -6.19 7.44
N PHE A 414 -4.70 -6.31 8.70
CA PHE A 414 -5.55 -6.07 9.86
C PHE A 414 -5.86 -4.58 10.04
N ASN A 415 -7.11 -4.30 10.39
CA ASN A 415 -7.59 -2.97 10.73
C ASN A 415 -7.19 -2.56 12.19
N ASN A 416 -7.68 -1.41 12.64
CA ASN A 416 -7.46 -0.90 14.01
C ASN A 416 -7.97 -1.84 15.12
N GLU A 417 -8.95 -2.70 14.86
CA GLU A 417 -9.44 -3.74 15.80
C GLU A 417 -8.54 -4.98 15.86
N ARG A 418 -7.47 -5.01 15.03
CA ARG A 418 -6.61 -6.17 14.74
C ARG A 418 -7.35 -7.30 14.00
N ASP A 419 -8.31 -6.95 13.16
CA ASP A 419 -9.18 -7.88 12.45
C ASP A 419 -9.12 -7.69 10.91
N ILE A 420 -9.13 -8.79 10.17
CA ILE A 420 -9.41 -8.83 8.73
C ILE A 420 -10.86 -9.26 8.57
N PHE A 421 -11.75 -8.32 8.26
CA PHE A 421 -13.16 -8.61 8.02
C PHE A 421 -13.44 -8.89 6.54
N LEU A 422 -14.04 -10.06 6.27
CA LEU A 422 -14.44 -10.53 4.95
C LEU A 422 -15.97 -10.70 4.93
N SER A 423 -16.65 -9.89 4.12
CA SER A 423 -18.11 -9.90 4.01
C SER A 423 -18.63 -11.11 3.21
N GLU A 424 -19.95 -11.24 3.15
CA GLU A 424 -20.62 -12.29 2.35
C GLU A 424 -20.24 -12.24 0.86
N MET A 425 -19.83 -11.08 0.34
CA MET A 425 -19.39 -10.89 -1.06
C MET A 425 -17.96 -11.38 -1.38
N ALA A 426 -17.11 -11.62 -0.39
CA ALA A 426 -15.74 -12.08 -0.64
C ALA A 426 -15.72 -13.59 -0.96
N PRO A 427 -14.98 -14.08 -1.98
CA PRO A 427 -14.79 -15.52 -2.18
C PRO A 427 -14.18 -16.15 -0.93
N LYS A 428 -14.81 -17.21 -0.44
CA LYS A 428 -14.39 -17.96 0.77
C LYS A 428 -14.90 -19.38 0.66
N TRP A 429 -14.09 -20.33 1.07
CA TRP A 429 -14.39 -21.76 0.94
C TRP A 429 -13.78 -22.51 2.11
N GLN A 430 -14.38 -23.65 2.41
CA GLN A 430 -13.77 -24.67 3.25
C GLN A 430 -12.72 -25.40 2.39
N LEU A 431 -11.54 -25.67 2.95
CA LEU A 431 -10.51 -26.47 2.29
C LEU A 431 -10.93 -27.94 2.23
N GLU A 432 -10.47 -28.65 1.20
CA GLU A 432 -10.85 -30.06 0.97
C GLU A 432 -10.27 -30.99 2.05
N PRO A 433 -10.87 -32.17 2.32
CA PRO A 433 -10.38 -33.10 3.34
C PRO A 433 -8.95 -33.57 3.09
N GLY A 434 -8.01 -33.06 3.89
CA GLY A 434 -6.57 -33.32 3.78
C GLY A 434 -5.75 -32.15 3.23
N GLU A 435 -6.40 -31.12 2.67
CA GLU A 435 -5.74 -29.83 2.45
C GLU A 435 -5.50 -29.09 3.76
N VAL A 436 -4.54 -28.18 3.73
CA VAL A 436 -4.11 -27.35 4.85
C VAL A 436 -3.91 -25.91 4.35
N ALA A 437 -4.30 -24.94 5.18
CA ALA A 437 -4.10 -23.52 4.90
C ALA A 437 -2.60 -23.19 4.79
N ALA A 438 -2.23 -22.26 3.91
CA ALA A 438 -0.82 -21.97 3.66
C ALA A 438 -0.12 -21.23 4.83
N ASP A 439 -0.88 -20.80 5.85
CA ASP A 439 -0.42 -20.19 7.11
C ASP A 439 -0.48 -21.13 8.33
N ASP A 440 -0.76 -22.44 8.15
CA ASP A 440 -0.75 -23.45 9.22
C ASP A 440 0.52 -24.33 9.14
N PRO A 441 1.66 -23.91 9.74
CA PRO A 441 2.91 -24.65 9.62
C PRO A 441 2.83 -26.06 10.25
N ARG A 442 2.03 -26.24 11.31
CA ARG A 442 1.84 -27.55 11.97
C ARG A 442 1.10 -28.51 11.05
N GLY A 443 0.06 -28.03 10.39
CA GLY A 443 -0.67 -28.80 9.39
C GLY A 443 0.22 -29.14 8.18
N GLN A 444 1.04 -28.19 7.70
CA GLN A 444 1.96 -28.44 6.58
C GLN A 444 3.04 -29.46 6.91
N GLU A 445 3.65 -29.39 8.09
CA GLU A 445 4.63 -30.36 8.55
C GLU A 445 4.02 -31.77 8.64
N ALA A 446 2.85 -31.90 9.26
CA ALA A 446 2.11 -33.16 9.31
C ALA A 446 1.67 -33.67 7.92
N ALA A 447 1.31 -32.78 7.00
CA ALA A 447 0.98 -33.15 5.61
C ALA A 447 2.21 -33.61 4.82
N ARG A 448 3.36 -32.94 4.98
CA ARG A 448 4.64 -33.33 4.38
C ARG A 448 5.10 -34.69 4.90
N ALA A 449 5.02 -34.94 6.20
CA ALA A 449 5.33 -36.24 6.79
C ALA A 449 4.45 -37.35 6.19
N ARG A 450 3.12 -37.17 6.16
CA ARG A 450 2.18 -38.12 5.54
C ARG A 450 2.46 -38.34 4.05
N ALA A 451 2.88 -37.32 3.32
CA ALA A 451 3.23 -37.44 1.90
C ALA A 451 4.55 -38.21 1.67
N LEU A 452 5.51 -38.12 2.60
CA LEU A 452 6.71 -38.94 2.60
C LEU A 452 6.39 -40.40 2.94
N ASP A 453 5.58 -40.65 3.99
CA ASP A 453 5.11 -42.00 4.35
C ASP A 453 4.32 -42.66 3.21
N ALA A 454 3.45 -41.90 2.53
CA ALA A 454 2.69 -42.36 1.37
C ALA A 454 3.60 -42.68 0.17
N ARG A 455 4.71 -41.93 -0.03
CA ARG A 455 5.70 -42.23 -1.07
C ARG A 455 6.56 -43.44 -0.71
N ALA A 456 6.95 -43.61 0.56
CA ALA A 456 7.69 -44.78 1.03
C ALA A 456 6.86 -46.07 0.86
N THR A 457 5.62 -46.07 1.38
CA THR A 457 4.71 -47.22 1.25
C THR A 457 4.30 -47.51 -0.20
N ALA A 458 4.21 -46.51 -1.08
CA ALA A 458 4.01 -46.73 -2.51
C ALA A 458 5.25 -47.30 -3.22
N ALA A 459 6.46 -47.06 -2.71
CA ALA A 459 7.71 -47.62 -3.23
C ALA A 459 7.98 -49.07 -2.75
N GLU A 460 7.31 -49.52 -1.69
CA GLU A 460 7.41 -50.90 -1.16
C GLU A 460 6.37 -51.87 -1.76
N LEU A 461 5.49 -51.40 -2.65
CA LEU A 461 4.31 -52.13 -3.14
C LEU A 461 4.48 -52.76 -4.54
N GLU A 462 5.27 -53.85 -4.60
CA GLU A 462 5.16 -54.83 -5.70
C GLU A 462 3.77 -55.52 -5.69
N PRO A 463 3.23 -55.98 -6.84
CA PRO A 463 1.82 -56.33 -6.99
C PRO A 463 1.46 -57.72 -6.43
N ALA A 464 1.40 -57.84 -5.09
CA ALA A 464 1.03 -59.07 -4.39
C ALA A 464 -0.45 -59.13 -3.96
N THR A 465 -1.02 -60.35 -3.96
CA THR A 465 -2.47 -60.58 -3.94
C THR A 465 -3.13 -60.66 -2.55
N THR A 466 -4.27 -59.96 -2.42
CA THR A 466 -5.45 -60.26 -1.57
C THR A 466 -5.43 -60.09 -0.03
N LYS A 467 -6.60 -59.65 0.48
CA LYS A 467 -7.10 -59.67 1.89
C LYS A 467 -6.41 -58.73 2.89
N ALA A 468 -6.90 -57.49 2.94
CA ALA A 468 -6.65 -56.56 4.05
C ALA A 468 -7.33 -57.01 5.36
N PRO A 469 -6.64 -56.92 6.53
CA PRO A 469 -7.24 -57.19 7.83
C PRO A 469 -7.99 -55.95 8.37
N ARG A 470 -9.25 -56.13 8.81
CA ARG A 470 -10.00 -55.09 9.52
C ARG A 470 -9.46 -54.93 10.94
N ARG A 471 -8.65 -53.89 11.19
CA ARG A 471 -8.43 -53.39 12.56
C ARG A 471 -9.73 -52.78 13.10
N ARG A 472 -10.01 -52.99 14.40
CA ARG A 472 -11.03 -52.23 15.11
C ARG A 472 -10.47 -50.83 15.40
N LEU A 473 -11.33 -49.82 15.30
CA LEU A 473 -11.13 -48.54 15.97
C LEU A 473 -11.74 -48.69 17.36
N ASP A 474 -10.94 -48.51 18.41
CA ASP A 474 -11.47 -48.42 19.77
C ASP A 474 -12.08 -47.03 19.98
N SER A 475 -13.30 -46.99 20.51
CA SER A 475 -14.04 -45.76 20.76
C SER A 475 -13.64 -45.17 22.12
N GLY A 476 -13.00 -44.00 22.11
CA GLY A 476 -12.57 -43.30 23.33
C GLY A 476 -12.74 -41.78 23.25
N ASP A 477 -13.86 -41.31 23.82
CA ASP A 477 -14.18 -39.96 24.35
C ASP A 477 -13.89 -38.66 23.59
N ALA A 478 -14.75 -37.67 23.91
CA ALA A 478 -14.72 -36.24 23.56
C ALA A 478 -14.97 -35.83 22.10
N SER A 479 -15.75 -34.76 21.94
CA SER A 479 -16.28 -34.28 20.65
C SER A 479 -15.45 -33.14 20.05
N ASP A 480 -14.15 -33.38 19.83
CA ASP A 480 -13.27 -32.46 19.10
C ASP A 480 -13.24 -32.82 17.59
N ASP A 481 -14.37 -32.65 16.91
CA ASP A 481 -14.36 -32.54 15.44
C ASP A 481 -13.52 -31.31 15.06
N PRO A 482 -12.40 -31.47 14.34
CA PRO A 482 -11.53 -30.35 14.02
C PRO A 482 -12.29 -29.38 13.12
N VAL A 483 -12.49 -28.14 13.58
CA VAL A 483 -13.16 -27.08 12.82
C VAL A 483 -12.47 -26.97 11.46
N ALA A 484 -13.20 -27.36 10.41
CA ALA A 484 -12.66 -27.48 9.07
C ALA A 484 -11.97 -26.19 8.64
N GLN A 485 -10.83 -26.30 7.97
CA GLN A 485 -10.03 -25.12 7.63
C GLN A 485 -10.75 -24.30 6.54
N TRP A 486 -10.67 -22.98 6.64
CA TRP A 486 -11.23 -22.03 5.66
C TRP A 486 -10.12 -21.17 5.07
N ASP A 487 -10.32 -20.76 3.83
CA ASP A 487 -9.53 -19.74 3.15
C ASP A 487 -10.43 -18.80 2.33
N ALA A 488 -9.91 -17.64 1.92
CA ALA A 488 -10.67 -16.58 1.25
C ALA A 488 -9.79 -15.67 0.37
N LEU A 489 -10.40 -15.07 -0.65
CA LEU A 489 -9.84 -13.97 -1.44
C LEU A 489 -10.44 -12.63 -0.98
N THR A 490 -9.66 -11.55 -1.07
CA THR A 490 -10.19 -10.19 -0.85
C THR A 490 -11.05 -9.74 -2.02
N THR A 491 -11.94 -8.76 -1.85
CA THR A 491 -12.83 -8.29 -2.93
C THR A 491 -12.08 -7.92 -4.22
N PHE A 492 -10.99 -7.16 -4.10
CA PHE A 492 -10.18 -6.68 -5.23
C PHE A 492 -8.95 -7.54 -5.57
N GLY A 493 -8.71 -8.59 -4.79
CA GLY A 493 -7.55 -9.48 -4.96
C GLY A 493 -6.23 -8.86 -4.51
N VAL A 494 -5.22 -9.73 -4.40
CA VAL A 494 -3.79 -9.39 -4.37
C VAL A 494 -3.12 -10.39 -5.30
N ARG A 495 -2.27 -9.94 -6.21
CA ARG A 495 -1.65 -10.81 -7.21
C ARG A 495 -0.13 -10.79 -7.10
N ILE A 496 0.48 -11.88 -7.52
CA ILE A 496 1.92 -12.11 -7.54
C ILE A 496 2.33 -12.62 -8.91
N TRP A 497 3.48 -12.17 -9.41
CA TRP A 497 4.17 -12.71 -10.58
C TRP A 497 5.61 -13.01 -10.18
N LYS A 498 6.02 -14.27 -10.30
CA LYS A 498 7.37 -14.74 -9.95
C LYS A 498 8.16 -15.01 -11.25
N PRO A 499 9.37 -14.47 -11.46
CA PRO A 499 10.14 -14.63 -12.70
C PRO A 499 10.29 -16.08 -13.17
N GLU A 500 10.49 -16.99 -12.22
CA GLU A 500 10.68 -18.43 -12.40
C GLU A 500 9.39 -19.20 -12.72
N ILE A 501 8.21 -18.61 -12.49
CA ILE A 501 6.89 -19.17 -12.83
C ILE A 501 6.38 -18.56 -14.15
N GLY A 502 6.68 -17.29 -14.41
CA GLY A 502 6.27 -16.56 -15.62
C GLY A 502 4.77 -16.21 -15.71
N ALA A 503 3.93 -16.76 -14.83
CA ALA A 503 2.48 -16.53 -14.77
C ALA A 503 2.08 -15.60 -13.60
N TRP A 504 0.94 -14.91 -13.77
CA TRP A 504 0.27 -14.23 -12.66
C TRP A 504 -0.55 -15.23 -11.84
N ARG A 505 -0.46 -15.09 -10.52
CA ARG A 505 -1.28 -15.79 -9.53
C ARG A 505 -2.01 -14.81 -8.64
N GLU A 506 -3.12 -15.24 -8.05
CA GLU A 506 -3.86 -14.53 -7.01
C GLU A 506 -3.59 -15.21 -5.66
N VAL A 507 -3.28 -14.42 -4.64
CA VAL A 507 -2.90 -14.89 -3.30
C VAL A 507 -4.08 -14.73 -2.36
N SER A 508 -4.32 -15.74 -1.52
CA SER A 508 -5.40 -15.72 -0.54
C SER A 508 -5.03 -15.04 0.78
N VAL A 509 -6.01 -14.87 1.67
CA VAL A 509 -5.81 -14.28 3.00
C VAL A 509 -4.99 -15.20 3.91
N HIS A 510 -5.02 -16.51 3.67
CA HIS A 510 -4.15 -17.49 4.32
C HIS A 510 -2.91 -17.88 3.49
N GLY A 511 -2.59 -17.15 2.40
CA GLY A 511 -1.33 -17.26 1.65
C GLY A 511 -1.32 -18.30 0.52
N GLY A 512 -2.43 -18.99 0.28
CA GLY A 512 -2.55 -19.99 -0.79
C GLY A 512 -2.50 -19.37 -2.18
N VAL A 513 -1.76 -20.02 -3.09
CA VAL A 513 -1.57 -19.57 -4.48
C VAL A 513 -2.67 -20.13 -5.38
N HIS A 514 -3.31 -19.24 -6.14
CA HIS A 514 -4.44 -19.55 -7.01
C HIS A 514 -4.27 -18.90 -8.40
N GLU A 515 -5.02 -19.38 -9.38
CA GLU A 515 -5.20 -18.67 -10.66
C GLU A 515 -5.97 -17.37 -10.44
N PRO A 516 -5.68 -16.27 -11.16
CA PRO A 516 -6.49 -15.06 -11.11
C PRO A 516 -7.94 -15.35 -11.51
N ARG A 517 -8.90 -15.06 -10.63
CA ARG A 517 -10.28 -15.53 -10.81
C ARG A 517 -10.98 -14.90 -12.02
N GLN A 518 -11.74 -15.73 -12.73
CA GLN A 518 -12.60 -15.33 -13.85
C GLN A 518 -13.97 -14.77 -13.40
N ARG A 519 -14.31 -14.92 -12.13
CA ARG A 519 -15.57 -14.48 -11.50
C ARG A 519 -15.28 -13.77 -10.18
N PRO A 520 -16.07 -12.78 -9.76
CA PRO A 520 -15.78 -12.02 -8.53
C PRO A 520 -15.98 -12.86 -7.27
N ASP A 521 -16.85 -13.88 -7.32
CA ASP A 521 -17.39 -14.66 -6.19
C ASP A 521 -16.77 -16.06 -6.01
N VAL A 522 -16.01 -16.54 -6.99
CA VAL A 522 -15.38 -17.88 -7.01
C VAL A 522 -13.86 -17.73 -7.11
N ALA A 523 -13.09 -18.51 -6.36
CA ALA A 523 -11.63 -18.53 -6.49
C ALA A 523 -11.19 -19.20 -7.81
N GLY A 524 -10.01 -18.85 -8.32
CA GLY A 524 -9.37 -19.61 -9.38
C GLY A 524 -8.80 -20.94 -8.88
N LYS A 525 -8.33 -21.78 -9.81
CA LYS A 525 -7.69 -23.07 -9.48
C LYS A 525 -6.52 -22.87 -8.50
N ARG A 526 -6.48 -23.65 -7.42
CA ARG A 526 -5.35 -23.68 -6.46
C ARG A 526 -4.13 -24.38 -7.06
N TYR A 527 -2.94 -23.88 -6.74
CA TYR A 527 -1.64 -24.46 -7.10
C TYR A 527 -0.89 -24.82 -5.81
N PRO A 528 -1.00 -26.08 -5.32
CA PRO A 528 -0.47 -26.46 -4.01
C PRO A 528 1.06 -26.58 -3.97
N ASP A 529 1.70 -26.75 -5.12
CA ASP A 529 3.16 -26.80 -5.29
C ASP A 529 3.80 -25.41 -5.49
N GLU A 530 2.99 -24.34 -5.48
CA GLU A 530 3.45 -22.95 -5.58
C GLU A 530 3.24 -22.20 -4.26
N ASP A 531 4.20 -21.32 -3.92
CA ASP A 531 4.17 -20.51 -2.71
C ASP A 531 4.07 -19.00 -3.01
N SER A 532 3.69 -18.23 -1.98
CA SER A 532 3.65 -16.77 -2.01
C SER A 532 4.95 -16.12 -1.50
N VAL A 533 6.05 -16.86 -1.44
CA VAL A 533 7.37 -16.34 -1.03
C VAL A 533 7.93 -15.46 -2.15
N LEU A 534 8.34 -14.24 -1.81
CA LEU A 534 8.93 -13.30 -2.75
C LEU A 534 10.37 -13.69 -3.10
N THR A 535 10.63 -13.86 -4.40
CA THR A 535 11.95 -14.09 -4.99
C THR A 535 12.42 -12.82 -5.73
N ASN A 536 13.73 -12.69 -5.98
CA ASN A 536 14.29 -11.45 -6.52
C ASN A 536 13.72 -11.10 -7.91
N GLY A 537 13.01 -9.96 -8.01
CA GLY A 537 12.31 -9.56 -9.22
C GLY A 537 10.84 -10.03 -9.29
N THR A 538 10.31 -10.63 -8.22
CA THR A 538 8.86 -10.84 -8.03
C THR A 538 8.12 -9.51 -8.10
N ILE A 539 6.93 -9.50 -8.72
CA ILE A 539 6.06 -8.32 -8.77
C ILE A 539 4.76 -8.62 -8.03
N VAL A 540 4.42 -7.77 -7.07
CA VAL A 540 3.15 -7.80 -6.33
C VAL A 540 2.23 -6.73 -6.92
N ASP A 541 1.02 -7.11 -7.31
CA ASP A 541 -0.02 -6.19 -7.76
C ASP A 541 -1.10 -6.00 -6.70
N LEU A 542 -1.38 -4.72 -6.42
CA LEU A 542 -2.42 -4.25 -5.51
C LEU A 542 -3.57 -3.59 -6.32
N ALA A 543 -4.19 -4.38 -7.21
CA ALA A 543 -5.34 -3.98 -8.02
C ALA A 543 -5.07 -2.82 -9.02
N GLY A 544 -3.95 -2.88 -9.73
CA GLY A 544 -3.58 -1.92 -10.78
C GLY A 544 -2.38 -1.02 -10.42
N ILE A 545 -1.84 -1.15 -9.20
CA ILE A 545 -0.52 -0.61 -8.81
C ILE A 545 0.40 -1.78 -8.52
N GLN A 546 1.60 -1.76 -9.11
CA GLN A 546 2.57 -2.85 -8.97
C GLN A 546 3.81 -2.44 -8.18
N LEU A 547 4.32 -3.37 -7.38
CA LEU A 547 5.51 -3.26 -6.54
C LEU A 547 6.48 -4.36 -6.96
N LEU A 548 7.68 -3.99 -7.39
CA LEU A 548 8.79 -4.90 -7.65
C LEU A 548 9.52 -5.20 -6.33
N PHE A 549 9.73 -6.47 -6.00
CA PHE A 549 10.55 -6.88 -4.86
C PHE A 549 12.00 -7.10 -5.27
N GLU A 550 12.90 -6.35 -4.64
CA GLU A 550 14.34 -6.58 -4.67
C GLU A 550 14.78 -7.28 -3.37
N SER A 551 15.56 -8.36 -3.51
CA SER A 551 16.13 -9.07 -2.36
C SER A 551 17.32 -8.31 -1.76
N ALA A 552 17.57 -8.46 -0.46
CA ALA A 552 18.74 -7.86 0.19
C ALA A 552 20.08 -8.28 -0.44
N ALA A 553 20.15 -9.46 -1.07
CA ALA A 553 21.33 -9.90 -1.83
C ALA A 553 21.56 -9.04 -3.09
N SER A 554 20.50 -8.71 -3.83
CA SER A 554 20.56 -7.80 -4.99
C SER A 554 20.90 -6.37 -4.56
N MET A 555 20.28 -5.88 -3.48
CA MET A 555 20.58 -4.54 -2.93
C MET A 555 22.07 -4.39 -2.60
N ARG A 556 22.65 -5.37 -1.89
CA ARG A 556 24.09 -5.42 -1.58
C ARG A 556 24.97 -5.54 -2.82
N ALA A 557 24.51 -6.23 -3.87
CA ALA A 557 25.22 -6.31 -5.15
C ALA A 557 25.26 -4.95 -5.87
N HIS A 558 24.13 -4.23 -5.95
CA HIS A 558 24.05 -2.88 -6.51
C HIS A 558 24.87 -1.87 -5.70
N GLU A 559 24.79 -1.92 -4.37
CA GLU A 559 25.59 -1.07 -3.47
C GLU A 559 27.11 -1.30 -3.67
N LYS A 560 27.52 -2.57 -3.83
CA LYS A 560 28.91 -2.97 -4.12
C LYS A 560 29.33 -2.60 -5.55
N ALA A 561 28.43 -2.64 -6.53
CA ALA A 561 28.69 -2.19 -7.90
C ALA A 561 28.83 -0.67 -7.97
N SER A 562 28.09 0.08 -7.16
CA SER A 562 28.23 1.53 -6.98
C SER A 562 29.59 1.85 -6.32
N ARG A 563 29.91 1.26 -5.16
CA ARG A 563 31.19 1.50 -4.46
C ARG A 563 32.45 1.09 -5.25
N ARG A 564 32.35 0.19 -6.23
CA ARG A 564 33.47 -0.20 -7.12
C ARG A 564 33.74 0.80 -8.25
N GLN A 565 32.91 1.82 -8.39
CA GLN A 565 33.11 2.88 -9.37
C GLN A 565 33.73 4.07 -8.64
N ASP A 566 35.04 4.02 -8.39
CA ASP A 566 35.83 5.04 -7.67
C ASP A 566 35.96 6.39 -8.42
N ALA A 567 35.00 6.72 -9.27
CA ALA A 567 34.88 7.99 -9.98
C ALA A 567 34.03 8.99 -9.18
N PHE A 568 34.28 10.28 -9.38
CA PHE A 568 33.50 11.38 -8.78
C PHE A 568 32.04 11.45 -9.28
N ASP A 569 31.69 10.70 -10.33
CA ASP A 569 30.44 10.79 -11.08
C ASP A 569 29.57 9.54 -10.87
N SER A 570 28.29 9.72 -10.55
CA SER A 570 27.34 8.61 -10.44
C SER A 570 27.08 7.92 -11.80
N PRO A 571 26.53 6.70 -11.87
CA PRO A 571 26.24 6.05 -13.16
C PRO A 571 25.36 6.90 -14.10
N PRO A 572 24.31 7.61 -13.62
CA PRO A 572 23.60 8.62 -14.42
C PRO A 572 24.49 9.76 -14.94
N ASP A 573 25.35 10.34 -14.09
CA ASP A 573 26.25 11.43 -14.49
C ASP A 573 27.23 10.95 -15.58
N ARG A 574 27.75 9.71 -15.46
CA ARG A 574 28.63 9.09 -16.47
C ARG A 574 27.90 8.88 -17.81
N ILE A 575 26.62 8.49 -17.79
CA ILE A 575 25.78 8.36 -18.99
C ILE A 575 25.51 9.74 -19.61
N VAL A 576 25.16 10.74 -18.80
CA VAL A 576 24.94 12.13 -19.22
C VAL A 576 26.21 12.76 -19.80
N ALA A 577 27.37 12.53 -19.19
CA ALA A 577 28.66 13.01 -19.67
C ALA A 577 29.00 12.40 -21.04
N ARG A 578 28.87 11.08 -21.20
CA ARG A 578 29.10 10.37 -22.47
C ARG A 578 28.12 10.79 -23.57
N PHE A 579 26.86 11.04 -23.22
CA PHE A 579 25.86 11.61 -24.13
C PHE A 579 26.29 13.01 -24.61
N ASN A 580 26.55 13.91 -23.66
CA ASN A 580 26.83 15.32 -23.96
C ASN A 580 28.20 15.51 -24.65
N ALA A 581 29.16 14.62 -24.44
CA ALA A 581 30.44 14.59 -25.13
C ALA A 581 30.31 14.38 -26.65
N ARG A 582 29.28 13.65 -27.11
CA ARG A 582 28.97 13.48 -28.55
C ARG A 582 28.37 14.73 -29.20
N ARG A 583 28.05 15.77 -28.43
CA ARG A 583 27.48 17.06 -28.88
C ARG A 583 26.33 16.93 -29.90
N PRO A 584 25.34 16.02 -29.70
CA PRO A 584 24.32 15.69 -30.70
C PRO A 584 23.53 16.94 -31.12
N GLN A 585 23.24 17.07 -32.41
CA GLN A 585 22.56 18.26 -32.95
C GLN A 585 21.08 18.00 -33.26
N CYS A 586 20.25 19.04 -33.19
CA CYS A 586 18.88 19.00 -33.67
C CYS A 586 18.84 18.96 -35.21
N PRO A 587 18.23 17.93 -35.84
CA PRO A 587 18.23 17.78 -37.31
C PRO A 587 17.52 18.87 -38.12
N VAL A 588 16.84 19.82 -37.46
CA VAL A 588 16.04 20.88 -38.11
C VAL A 588 16.51 22.28 -37.71
N GLN A 589 17.13 22.43 -36.53
CA GLN A 589 17.53 23.72 -35.97
C GLN A 589 19.06 23.85 -35.75
N LEU A 590 19.81 22.76 -35.91
CA LEU A 590 21.27 22.66 -35.74
C LEU A 590 21.79 23.07 -34.34
N HIS A 591 20.91 23.25 -33.37
CA HIS A 591 21.28 23.49 -31.97
C HIS A 591 21.82 22.21 -31.33
N THR A 592 22.91 22.32 -30.57
CA THR A 592 23.42 21.22 -29.75
C THR A 592 22.45 20.91 -28.62
N ILE A 593 21.95 19.68 -28.59
CA ILE A 593 21.06 19.12 -27.59
C ILE A 593 21.89 18.68 -26.38
N ARG A 594 21.37 18.84 -25.16
CA ARG A 594 21.99 18.36 -23.92
C ARG A 594 21.00 17.54 -23.10
N LEU A 595 21.38 16.31 -22.76
CA LEU A 595 20.67 15.52 -21.76
C LEU A 595 21.13 15.97 -20.37
N GLU A 596 20.21 15.99 -19.42
CA GLU A 596 20.48 16.24 -17.99
C GLU A 596 19.65 15.25 -17.19
N TYR A 597 20.26 14.59 -16.21
CA TYR A 597 19.57 13.70 -15.27
C TYR A 597 18.93 14.48 -14.12
N ASP A 598 19.66 15.49 -13.62
CA ASP A 598 19.15 16.36 -12.56
C ASP A 598 18.01 17.27 -13.05
N ASP A 599 16.98 17.37 -12.23
CA ASP A 599 15.72 18.00 -12.59
C ASP A 599 15.78 19.54 -12.53
N GLU A 600 16.79 20.13 -11.89
CA GLU A 600 17.04 21.58 -11.90
C GLU A 600 17.90 21.99 -13.09
N LYS A 601 19.02 21.29 -13.36
CA LYS A 601 19.83 21.44 -14.59
C LYS A 601 18.95 21.31 -15.84
N ARG A 602 18.09 20.28 -15.88
CA ARG A 602 17.11 20.05 -16.96
C ARG A 602 16.12 21.20 -17.13
N LYS A 603 15.69 21.85 -16.04
CA LYS A 603 14.79 23.02 -16.09
C LYS A 603 15.52 24.31 -16.47
N ALA A 604 16.81 24.44 -16.14
CA ALA A 604 17.66 25.57 -16.49
C ALA A 604 18.04 25.61 -17.99
N LEU A 605 18.05 24.45 -18.68
CA LEU A 605 18.17 24.42 -20.13
C LEU A 605 17.00 25.13 -20.82
N THR A 606 17.30 25.99 -21.79
CA THR A 606 16.29 26.53 -22.71
C THR A 606 15.64 25.37 -23.50
N PRO A 607 14.33 25.44 -23.84
CA PRO A 607 13.62 24.28 -24.41
C PRO A 607 14.25 23.73 -25.69
N ASP A 608 14.75 24.63 -26.55
CA ASP A 608 15.48 24.38 -27.80
C ASP A 608 16.82 23.62 -27.63
N ARG A 609 17.22 23.31 -26.39
CA ARG A 609 18.40 22.48 -26.07
C ARG A 609 18.05 21.14 -25.42
N ARG A 610 16.77 20.91 -25.09
CA ARG A 610 16.32 19.67 -24.43
C ARG A 610 16.04 18.57 -25.47
N PRO A 611 16.44 17.31 -25.23
CA PRO A 611 16.17 16.21 -26.16
C PRO A 611 14.68 15.87 -26.16
N TYR A 612 14.05 15.95 -27.34
CA TYR A 612 12.70 15.46 -27.58
C TYR A 612 12.74 14.42 -28.70
N ILE A 613 12.05 13.31 -28.49
CA ILE A 613 12.06 12.13 -29.36
C ILE A 613 10.68 11.89 -29.97
N PHE A 614 10.65 11.25 -31.13
CA PHE A 614 9.49 10.52 -31.64
C PHE A 614 9.65 9.02 -31.29
N PRO A 615 9.09 8.50 -30.17
CA PRO A 615 9.36 7.13 -29.72
C PRO A 615 8.88 6.04 -30.68
N ALA A 616 8.02 6.38 -31.64
CA ALA A 616 7.57 5.49 -32.71
C ALA A 616 8.63 5.22 -33.78
N CYS A 617 9.72 5.99 -33.83
CA CYS A 617 10.81 5.81 -34.82
C CYS A 617 12.22 6.18 -34.31
N GLY A 618 12.40 6.46 -33.02
CA GLY A 618 13.71 6.65 -32.41
C GLY A 618 14.36 8.03 -32.57
N HIS A 619 13.98 8.79 -33.59
CA HIS A 619 14.61 10.06 -33.96
C HIS A 619 14.46 11.15 -32.90
N VAL A 620 15.59 11.75 -32.50
CA VAL A 620 15.68 12.85 -31.53
C VAL A 620 15.90 14.19 -32.23
N HIS A 621 15.22 15.21 -31.72
CA HIS A 621 15.29 16.62 -32.10
C HIS A 621 15.39 17.48 -30.83
N ALA A 622 15.65 18.78 -30.98
CA ALA A 622 15.36 19.75 -29.94
C ALA A 622 13.85 20.03 -29.84
N PHE A 623 13.39 20.62 -28.75
CA PHE A 623 11.99 21.05 -28.64
C PHE A 623 11.66 22.15 -29.65
N ALA A 624 10.64 21.89 -30.48
CA ALA A 624 9.97 22.86 -31.31
C ALA A 624 8.43 22.64 -31.20
N PRO A 625 7.62 23.66 -30.89
CA PRO A 625 6.15 23.52 -30.78
C PRO A 625 5.49 22.94 -32.04
N GLU A 626 6.05 23.23 -33.21
CA GLU A 626 5.59 22.78 -34.53
C GLU A 626 5.66 21.26 -34.65
N LEU A 627 6.70 20.64 -34.09
CA LEU A 627 6.95 19.20 -34.12
C LEU A 627 5.93 18.38 -33.31
N GLN A 628 5.13 19.01 -32.44
CA GLN A 628 4.09 18.34 -31.66
C GLN A 628 2.90 17.85 -32.50
N ARG A 629 2.72 18.35 -33.73
CA ARG A 629 1.52 18.11 -34.56
C ARG A 629 1.81 17.53 -35.94
N VAL A 630 3.07 17.24 -36.24
CA VAL A 630 3.52 16.67 -37.52
C VAL A 630 4.15 15.29 -37.30
N PRO A 631 4.24 14.42 -38.32
CA PRO A 631 5.12 13.26 -38.27
C PRO A 631 6.60 13.68 -38.10
N CYS A 632 7.45 12.72 -37.72
CA CYS A 632 8.90 12.93 -37.65
C CYS A 632 9.45 13.53 -38.97
N PRO A 633 10.16 14.68 -38.94
CA PRO A 633 10.69 15.33 -40.14
C PRO A 633 11.58 14.46 -41.02
N LEU A 634 12.32 13.51 -40.41
CA LEU A 634 13.30 12.68 -41.10
C LEU A 634 12.63 11.48 -41.82
N CYS A 635 11.94 10.62 -41.08
CA CYS A 635 11.37 9.37 -41.62
C CYS A 635 9.86 9.42 -41.90
N ARG A 636 9.18 10.54 -41.60
CA ARG A 636 7.71 10.74 -41.76
C ARG A 636 6.82 9.78 -40.93
N THR A 637 7.38 8.99 -40.03
CA THR A 637 6.61 8.18 -39.07
C THR A 637 5.76 9.07 -38.18
N ARG A 638 4.48 8.72 -38.02
CA ARG A 638 3.55 9.39 -37.12
C ARG A 638 3.72 8.83 -35.70
N GLY A 639 3.85 9.72 -34.72
CA GLY A 639 3.96 9.35 -33.32
C GLY A 639 3.84 10.57 -32.40
N PRO A 640 3.82 10.37 -31.08
CA PRO A 640 3.89 11.48 -30.14
C PRO A 640 5.31 12.05 -30.12
N PHE A 641 5.43 13.38 -30.01
CA PHE A 641 6.70 14.07 -29.79
C PHE A 641 6.82 14.36 -28.28
N VAL A 642 7.80 13.77 -27.61
CA VAL A 642 7.92 13.80 -26.14
C VAL A 642 9.37 14.00 -25.69
N GLU A 643 9.56 14.60 -24.53
CA GLU A 643 10.87 14.77 -23.91
C GLU A 643 11.52 13.39 -23.64
N LEU A 644 12.79 13.24 -24.01
CA LEU A 644 13.63 12.06 -23.77
C LEU A 644 14.08 12.06 -22.31
N LYS A 645 13.91 10.95 -21.59
CA LYS A 645 14.05 10.91 -20.12
C LYS A 645 14.94 9.78 -19.66
N LEU A 646 16.10 10.14 -19.10
CA LEU A 646 16.92 9.23 -18.32
C LEU A 646 16.36 9.13 -16.91
N GLU A 647 16.10 7.91 -16.46
CA GLU A 647 15.71 7.57 -15.10
C GLU A 647 16.64 6.45 -14.66
N TRP A 648 17.04 6.41 -13.39
CA TRP A 648 17.98 5.41 -12.92
C TRP A 648 17.46 4.73 -11.66
N GLU A 649 17.24 3.42 -11.78
CA GLU A 649 16.77 2.60 -10.68
C GLU A 649 17.35 1.19 -10.86
N PRO A 650 18.40 0.79 -10.11
CA PRO A 650 19.11 -0.46 -10.36
C PRO A 650 18.23 -1.73 -10.36
N SER A 651 17.16 -1.76 -9.56
CA SER A 651 16.20 -2.88 -9.57
C SER A 651 15.43 -3.03 -10.91
N ILE A 652 15.36 -1.95 -11.71
CA ILE A 652 14.63 -1.85 -12.98
C ILE A 652 15.58 -1.77 -14.19
N CYS A 653 16.63 -0.95 -14.11
CA CYS A 653 17.66 -0.73 -15.13
C CYS A 653 18.99 -0.30 -14.49
N ASP A 654 19.99 -1.16 -14.64
CA ASP A 654 21.36 -1.07 -14.14
C ASP A 654 22.41 -0.91 -15.27
N ASP A 655 21.98 -0.95 -16.52
CA ASP A 655 22.79 -0.85 -17.75
C ASP A 655 22.67 0.52 -18.45
N GLU A 656 23.64 0.83 -19.32
CA GLU A 656 23.58 1.98 -20.24
C GLU A 656 22.38 1.89 -21.21
N PRO A 657 21.62 2.98 -21.45
CA PRO A 657 20.45 2.96 -22.32
C PRO A 657 20.78 3.02 -23.83
N GLN A 658 20.07 2.22 -24.63
CA GLN A 658 20.14 2.26 -26.10
C GLN A 658 18.78 2.50 -26.78
N VAL A 659 17.67 2.31 -26.08
CA VAL A 659 16.30 2.39 -26.63
C VAL A 659 15.39 3.27 -25.78
N ALA A 660 14.35 3.83 -26.39
CA ALA A 660 13.32 4.63 -25.73
C ALA A 660 11.94 3.95 -25.82
N PHE A 661 11.23 3.90 -24.69
CA PHE A 661 9.88 3.34 -24.59
C PHE A 661 8.82 4.21 -25.31
N ASN A 662 8.00 3.57 -26.13
CA ASN A 662 6.90 4.15 -26.87
C ASN A 662 5.58 3.91 -26.12
N PRO A 663 4.87 4.94 -25.60
CA PRO A 663 4.89 6.35 -26.00
C PRO A 663 5.29 7.33 -24.87
N CYS A 664 6.28 7.01 -24.03
CA CYS A 664 6.64 7.83 -22.85
C CYS A 664 7.97 8.58 -22.95
N GLY A 665 8.90 8.13 -23.80
CA GLY A 665 10.22 8.74 -23.98
C GLY A 665 11.28 8.36 -22.94
N HIS A 666 10.96 7.42 -22.03
CA HIS A 666 11.92 6.89 -21.05
C HIS A 666 12.96 6.00 -21.71
N ILE A 667 14.24 6.25 -21.44
CA ILE A 667 15.37 5.51 -22.03
C ILE A 667 15.88 4.41 -21.11
N VAL A 668 16.19 3.26 -21.70
CA VAL A 668 16.62 2.03 -21.01
C VAL A 668 17.54 1.19 -21.90
N SER A 669 18.19 0.17 -21.33
CA SER A 669 18.89 -0.82 -22.13
C SER A 669 17.92 -1.72 -22.91
N GLU A 670 18.37 -2.28 -24.04
CA GLU A 670 17.53 -3.15 -24.89
C GLU A 670 17.05 -4.40 -24.12
N ARG A 671 17.88 -4.92 -23.20
CA ARG A 671 17.55 -6.01 -22.25
C ARG A 671 16.32 -5.67 -21.41
N VAL A 672 16.33 -4.48 -20.80
CA VAL A 672 15.26 -3.99 -19.92
C VAL A 672 14.01 -3.71 -20.74
N ALA A 673 14.13 -3.05 -21.88
CA ALA A 673 13.01 -2.78 -22.77
C ALA A 673 12.31 -4.07 -23.24
N ARG A 674 13.07 -5.10 -23.62
CA ARG A 674 12.55 -6.41 -24.02
C ARG A 674 11.75 -7.05 -22.88
N LYS A 675 12.30 -7.11 -21.65
CA LYS A 675 11.63 -7.65 -20.45
C LYS A 675 10.28 -6.97 -20.19
N TRP A 676 10.24 -5.63 -20.13
CA TRP A 676 9.02 -4.88 -19.79
C TRP A 676 8.03 -4.75 -20.95
N ALA A 677 8.44 -5.02 -22.19
CA ALA A 677 7.54 -5.15 -23.33
C ALA A 677 6.89 -6.54 -23.43
N SER A 678 7.58 -7.61 -23.03
CA SER A 678 7.02 -8.97 -23.01
C SER A 678 6.12 -9.23 -21.80
N LEU A 679 6.39 -8.58 -20.66
CA LEU A 679 5.59 -8.74 -19.45
C LEU A 679 4.28 -7.95 -19.57
N ALA A 680 3.14 -8.62 -19.45
CA ALA A 680 1.82 -8.00 -19.42
C ALA A 680 1.33 -7.83 -17.96
N LEU A 681 1.21 -6.59 -17.47
CA LEU A 681 0.78 -6.28 -16.10
C LEU A 681 -0.71 -5.91 -16.06
N PRO A 682 -1.46 -6.28 -15.01
CA PRO A 682 -2.89 -6.00 -14.90
C PRO A 682 -3.18 -4.52 -14.63
N ASP A 683 -4.20 -3.96 -15.30
CA ASP A 683 -4.60 -2.56 -15.12
C ASP A 683 -5.69 -2.31 -14.06
N ASN A 684 -6.37 -3.36 -13.62
CA ASN A 684 -7.52 -3.33 -12.70
C ASN A 684 -7.59 -4.64 -11.88
N ALA A 685 -8.41 -4.66 -10.83
CA ALA A 685 -8.77 -5.86 -10.07
C ALA A 685 -9.41 -6.97 -10.95
N PRO A 686 -9.22 -8.27 -10.63
CA PRO A 686 -9.97 -9.34 -11.26
C PRO A 686 -11.47 -9.26 -10.92
N PRO A 687 -12.36 -9.82 -11.77
CA PRO A 687 -12.06 -10.48 -13.04
C PRO A 687 -11.79 -9.49 -14.20
N ASN A 688 -12.09 -8.21 -14.04
CA ASN A 688 -12.09 -7.19 -15.11
C ASN A 688 -10.68 -6.66 -15.48
N ALA A 689 -9.63 -7.42 -15.20
CA ALA A 689 -8.25 -7.01 -15.37
C ALA A 689 -7.80 -7.13 -16.82
N ARG A 690 -7.33 -6.04 -17.44
CA ARG A 690 -6.65 -6.11 -18.74
C ARG A 690 -5.15 -6.11 -18.53
N TYR A 691 -4.48 -7.10 -19.08
CA TYR A 691 -3.03 -7.28 -19.00
C TYR A 691 -2.34 -6.58 -20.18
N ARG A 692 -1.36 -5.73 -19.90
CA ARG A 692 -0.59 -5.01 -20.93
C ARG A 692 0.80 -4.59 -20.43
N PRO A 693 1.81 -4.49 -21.30
CA PRO A 693 3.11 -3.96 -20.91
C PRO A 693 3.04 -2.46 -20.57
N ILE A 694 3.88 -2.03 -19.62
CA ILE A 694 3.97 -0.65 -19.14
C ILE A 694 5.44 -0.21 -19.04
N CYS A 695 5.70 1.09 -19.16
CA CYS A 695 6.99 1.65 -18.77
C CYS A 695 7.13 1.56 -17.22
N PRO A 696 8.14 0.85 -16.68
CA PRO A 696 8.29 0.66 -15.23
C PRO A 696 8.58 1.96 -14.47
N PHE A 697 9.03 3.02 -15.16
CA PHE A 697 9.33 4.33 -14.56
C PHE A 697 8.13 5.28 -14.47
N CYS A 698 7.00 4.99 -15.12
CA CYS A 698 5.83 5.87 -15.06
C CYS A 698 4.47 5.16 -15.16
N ALA A 699 4.45 3.83 -15.16
CA ALA A 699 3.28 2.97 -15.40
C ALA A 699 2.49 3.26 -16.69
N LYS A 700 2.98 4.12 -17.60
CA LYS A 700 2.30 4.41 -18.86
C LYS A 700 2.32 3.16 -19.75
N PRO A 701 1.16 2.72 -20.28
CA PRO A 701 1.11 1.56 -21.17
C PRO A 701 1.99 1.73 -22.42
N LEU A 702 2.69 0.66 -22.80
CA LEU A 702 3.48 0.63 -24.04
C LEU A 702 2.59 0.33 -25.25
N LYS A 703 2.96 0.85 -26.42
CA LYS A 703 2.24 0.55 -27.67
C LYS A 703 2.62 -0.84 -28.19
N VAL A 704 1.62 -1.68 -28.44
CA VAL A 704 1.77 -3.06 -28.99
C VAL A 704 0.74 -3.37 -30.08
N SER A 705 0.13 -2.34 -30.66
CA SER A 705 -0.81 -2.44 -31.78
C SER A 705 -0.07 -2.63 -33.11
N ASN A 706 -0.63 -3.42 -34.03
CA ASN A 706 -0.04 -3.77 -35.34
C ASN A 706 0.73 -2.60 -36.01
N GLY A 707 2.06 -2.72 -36.09
CA GLY A 707 2.95 -1.74 -36.70
C GLY A 707 3.62 -0.74 -35.73
N ASP A 708 3.16 -0.61 -34.49
CA ASP A 708 3.87 0.12 -33.43
C ASP A 708 4.78 -0.81 -32.63
N HIS A 709 6.08 -0.52 -32.57
CA HIS A 709 6.98 -1.16 -31.61
C HIS A 709 6.84 -0.52 -30.20
N PRO A 710 6.91 -1.30 -29.11
CA PRO A 710 6.82 -0.80 -27.73
C PRO A 710 8.04 0.01 -27.27
N TYR A 711 9.14 -0.08 -28.01
CA TYR A 711 10.35 0.74 -27.88
C TYR A 711 11.08 0.81 -29.23
N ASN A 712 11.93 1.81 -29.42
CA ASN A 712 12.80 1.95 -30.59
C ASN A 712 14.22 2.38 -30.16
N ARG A 713 15.24 2.05 -30.95
CA ARG A 713 16.61 2.58 -30.77
C ARG A 713 16.60 4.11 -30.80
N ILE A 714 17.43 4.73 -29.98
CA ILE A 714 17.52 6.19 -29.92
C ILE A 714 18.43 6.67 -31.06
N LEU A 715 17.93 7.49 -31.96
CA LEU A 715 18.63 7.94 -33.17
C LEU A 715 18.95 9.43 -33.07
N PHE A 716 20.24 9.75 -33.06
CA PHE A 716 20.78 11.11 -33.11
C PHE A 716 21.41 11.37 -34.47
N GLN A 717 21.51 12.64 -34.85
CA GLN A 717 22.60 13.05 -35.73
C GLN A 717 23.85 13.27 -34.87
N SER A 718 24.84 12.41 -35.07
CA SER A 718 26.24 12.78 -34.88
C SER A 718 26.61 13.88 -35.87
N GLN A 719 27.78 14.50 -35.68
CA GLN A 719 28.46 15.09 -36.84
C GLN A 719 28.91 13.95 -37.75
N GLY A 720 29.16 14.22 -39.04
CA GLY A 720 29.86 13.26 -39.88
C GLY A 720 31.25 13.04 -39.29
N ASP A 721 31.54 11.83 -38.86
CA ASP A 721 32.90 11.32 -38.90
C ASP A 721 33.12 11.02 -40.39
N ASP A 722 33.95 11.81 -41.08
CA ASP A 722 34.25 11.67 -42.52
C ASP A 722 35.22 10.48 -42.75
N ASP A 723 34.92 9.33 -42.15
CA ASP A 723 35.59 8.05 -42.37
C ASP A 723 34.94 7.35 -43.59
N ASP A 724 35.14 7.95 -44.77
CA ASP A 724 34.96 7.26 -46.06
C ASP A 724 36.07 6.19 -46.21
N ASP A 725 35.83 4.96 -45.74
CA ASP A 725 36.25 3.68 -46.37
C ASP A 725 35.84 2.45 -45.50
N ASP A 726 35.79 1.26 -46.13
CA ASP A 726 35.62 -0.08 -45.53
C ASP A 726 34.32 -0.42 -44.73
N ASP A 727 33.18 -0.63 -45.43
CA ASP A 727 32.18 -1.68 -45.01
C ASP A 727 31.27 -2.17 -46.17
N ASP A 728 31.83 -2.50 -47.35
CA ASP A 728 31.07 -3.00 -48.53
C ASP A 728 30.76 -4.52 -48.46
N ASP A 729 30.24 -5.00 -47.32
CA ASP A 729 29.58 -6.31 -47.20
C ASP A 729 28.43 -6.32 -46.17
N ARG A 730 27.19 -6.10 -46.67
CA ARG A 730 25.97 -6.84 -46.24
C ARG A 730 24.72 -6.38 -47.01
N SER A 731 24.45 -6.99 -48.16
CA SER A 731 23.16 -6.83 -48.85
C SER A 731 22.63 -8.10 -49.53
N ARG A 732 22.56 -9.21 -48.77
CA ARG A 732 21.77 -10.38 -49.19
C ARG A 732 21.16 -11.15 -48.01
N ALA A 733 19.92 -10.78 -47.67
CA ALA A 733 19.01 -11.73 -47.05
C ALA A 733 18.51 -12.72 -48.12
N PRO A 734 18.30 -14.00 -47.80
CA PRO A 734 17.57 -14.92 -48.66
C PRO A 734 16.05 -14.71 -48.50
N ASP A 735 15.31 -14.73 -49.61
CA ASP A 735 13.85 -14.80 -49.59
C ASP A 735 13.39 -16.26 -49.42
N ASP A 736 12.75 -16.59 -48.31
CA ASP A 736 12.11 -17.89 -48.07
C ASP A 736 10.71 -17.93 -48.69
N ASP A 737 10.56 -18.40 -49.93
CA ASP A 737 9.23 -18.71 -50.50
C ASP A 737 9.26 -19.74 -51.66
N ALA A 738 9.33 -21.04 -51.34
CA ALA A 738 9.09 -22.13 -52.31
C ALA A 738 8.78 -23.49 -51.63
N ALA A 739 7.50 -23.84 -51.49
CA ALA A 739 7.09 -25.20 -51.12
C ALA A 739 6.69 -26.03 -52.35
N SER A 740 7.22 -27.27 -52.50
CA SER A 740 6.45 -28.42 -53.03
C SER A 740 7.23 -29.75 -53.10
N ASN A 741 6.50 -30.85 -52.85
CA ASN A 741 6.62 -32.22 -53.38
C ASN A 741 7.92 -33.04 -53.21
N ALA A 742 7.94 -33.89 -52.17
CA ALA A 742 8.08 -35.37 -52.25
C ALA A 742 7.77 -35.97 -50.86
N THR A 743 6.60 -36.58 -50.60
CA THR A 743 6.21 -37.99 -50.87
C THR A 743 7.15 -39.05 -50.26
N GLU A 744 6.68 -39.68 -49.17
CA GLU A 744 6.86 -41.11 -48.76
C GLU A 744 8.32 -41.60 -48.54
N ASP A 745 8.67 -42.33 -47.46
CA ASP A 745 8.05 -43.58 -47.00
C ASP A 745 8.21 -43.80 -45.46
N LEU A 746 7.91 -45.02 -44.97
CA LEU A 746 7.65 -45.41 -43.58
C LEU A 746 8.83 -46.09 -42.83
N THR A 747 8.59 -46.43 -41.55
CA THR A 747 9.37 -47.33 -40.64
C THR A 747 10.68 -46.77 -40.03
N ALA A 748 11.19 -47.22 -38.86
CA ALA A 748 10.61 -47.87 -37.66
C ALA A 748 11.64 -47.81 -36.48
N ASP A 749 11.30 -48.39 -35.32
CA ASP A 749 12.04 -48.39 -34.04
C ASP A 749 13.55 -48.74 -34.06
N GLY A 750 14.33 -48.16 -33.13
CA GLY A 750 15.65 -48.67 -32.73
C GLY A 750 16.57 -47.68 -31.99
N PRO A 751 16.98 -47.91 -30.72
CA PRO A 751 17.84 -47.00 -29.94
C PRO A 751 19.30 -47.54 -29.79
N PRO A 752 20.18 -47.03 -28.90
CA PRO A 752 21.35 -46.23 -29.29
C PRO A 752 22.71 -46.91 -29.02
N LYS A 753 23.81 -46.35 -29.57
CA LYS A 753 25.20 -46.69 -29.16
C LYS A 753 26.18 -45.52 -29.28
N ALA A 754 27.15 -45.52 -28.35
CA ALA A 754 28.30 -44.62 -28.21
C ALA A 754 27.94 -43.16 -27.85
#